data_AF-A0A1I0U9Z3-F1
#
_entry.id   AF-A0A1I0U9Z3-F1
#
_cell.length_a   1.000
_cell.length_b   1.000
_cell.length_c   1.000
_cell.angle_alpha   90.00
_cell.angle_beta   90.00
_cell.angle_gamma   90.00
#
_symmetry.space_group_name_H-M   'P 1'
#
loop_
_entity.id
_entity.type
_entity.pdbx_description
1 polymer ?
#
loop_
_entity_poly.entity_id
_entity_poly.type
_entity_poly.pdbx_seq_one_letter_code
_entity_poly.pdbx_strand_id
1 'polypeptide(L)'
;MSAEDQIRLDKANGTYEANIAADPKYYLQLNDLQTIPVGLDGNPEQYVALLRDALPEANTLRLFFNEASFNPDGSLHPQFERFLIAAADAGFEFIIGATGGNLQRLGEDGGLNLNQMRAGLRGEVFDSMSGAWAKMLDWLDGHDNVAEAIYGFEIANEPAAYARAEGMAGNSGEFVRMYANHMLTLANEIDQRMDGRILVGGWGYSNRFDIFAETEYRNGTVLDALRAGIGEDLVWSSHLYPTWVDEGIQTRAQFDALYDGIYGVLGDDDIIMTETNAPGPGVNDNTARDVSYDMARAYELLAERGIGIGWFQGLEAGESNLAVIDAYGEGGVRYLHPNSLAHAMNAYSLDETDPALAGNDMLSARLYPGKVRDDNSGFLMDVDGVAMAFGRNGNDTLLGVNDAVNMLYGGNGNDHLVGRATDDHLFGQYGNDTLRGGGGNDILIGGDGSDVLIAETGPDTITGGRGGDVFRLVSGNHVVTDFSFGDEDQLYLDGVRMTRARLEANGVMRDIDNDGYVDDLLLSAGSGRISIVDYRNVIADGVVSGTSGADRINENYKDFDGDRMDWRGVTVMGRGGNDDILGLAGNDVIRGDSGNDTLQGRMGNDQLLGGSGNDSLVGGGDNDILLGHSGNDYLIGSWGHDTLSGHDGHDTLSGGDGRDVLSGGGGKDMIRGLSGADHLSGDGGRDTLVGDAGRDKLVGGAGADVLTGGADADIFVFRAISDSTPAATGRDTIRDFQIWQQDRIDLSALDAREGQAGNQAFSYIGDRGFSGRAGELNARVENGGTLVAADLDGDRRADFAIFLDDRLSLGADSFIL
;
A
#
# COMPACT_ATOMS: atom_id res chain seq x y z
N MET A 1 8.53 -25.16 23.59
CA MET A 1 7.90 -24.92 24.91
C MET A 1 8.59 -23.70 25.47
N SER A 2 7.87 -22.61 25.76
CA SER A 2 8.52 -21.37 26.17
C SER A 2 9.16 -21.51 27.55
N ALA A 3 10.11 -20.65 27.93
CA ALA A 3 10.63 -20.66 29.30
C ALA A 3 9.51 -20.36 30.31
N GLU A 4 8.46 -19.64 29.94
CA GLU A 4 7.28 -19.44 30.79
C GLU A 4 6.50 -20.74 31.00
N ASP A 5 6.36 -21.57 29.96
CA ASP A 5 5.76 -22.90 30.08
C ASP A 5 6.60 -23.82 30.96
N GLN A 6 7.93 -23.79 30.80
CA GLN A 6 8.86 -24.60 31.61
C GLN A 6 8.92 -24.11 33.07
N ILE A 7 8.98 -22.79 33.30
CA ILE A 7 8.87 -22.19 34.64
C ILE A 7 7.52 -22.54 35.26
N ARG A 8 6.44 -22.49 34.50
CA ARG A 8 5.10 -22.88 34.98
C ARG A 8 5.06 -24.35 35.36
N LEU A 9 5.67 -25.23 34.55
CA LEU A 9 5.80 -26.67 34.84
C LEU A 9 6.68 -26.92 36.06
N ASP A 10 7.84 -26.27 36.18
CA ASP A 10 8.77 -26.44 37.29
C ASP A 10 8.24 -25.83 38.60
N LYS A 11 7.48 -24.74 38.52
CA LYS A 11 6.71 -24.21 39.66
C LYS A 11 5.59 -25.17 40.04
N ALA A 12 4.87 -25.74 39.06
CA ALA A 12 3.82 -26.72 39.31
C ALA A 12 4.37 -28.03 39.90
N ASN A 13 5.58 -28.42 39.51
CA ASN A 13 6.25 -29.64 39.96
C ASN A 13 7.15 -29.42 41.19
N GLY A 14 7.27 -28.18 41.67
CA GLY A 14 8.07 -27.82 42.84
C GLY A 14 9.59 -27.89 42.65
N THR A 15 10.06 -28.01 41.41
CA THR A 15 11.48 -28.08 41.03
C THR A 15 12.11 -26.71 40.80
N TYR A 16 11.30 -25.66 40.64
CA TYR A 16 11.76 -24.31 40.29
C TYR A 16 12.89 -23.78 41.17
N GLU A 17 12.70 -23.76 42.50
CA GLU A 17 13.69 -23.24 43.46
C GLU A 17 14.97 -24.08 43.49
N ALA A 18 14.86 -25.40 43.31
CA ALA A 18 15.99 -26.29 43.28
C ALA A 18 16.82 -26.09 42.00
N ASN A 19 16.16 -25.90 40.86
CA ASN A 19 16.79 -25.62 39.59
C ASN A 19 17.56 -24.29 39.62
N ILE A 20 16.96 -23.21 40.14
CA ILE A 20 17.63 -21.91 40.34
C ILE A 20 18.79 -21.99 41.34
N ALA A 21 18.64 -22.75 42.43
CA ALA A 21 19.70 -22.86 43.42
C ALA A 21 20.90 -23.69 42.93
N ALA A 22 20.64 -24.71 42.10
CA ALA A 22 21.67 -25.54 41.48
C ALA A 22 22.39 -24.78 40.36
N ASP A 23 21.62 -24.03 39.58
CA ASP A 23 22.13 -23.17 38.52
C ASP A 23 21.30 -21.86 38.48
N PRO A 24 21.84 -20.74 38.97
CA PRO A 24 21.16 -19.45 38.91
C PRO A 24 20.81 -18.99 37.49
N LYS A 25 21.40 -19.65 36.48
CA LYS A 25 21.25 -19.38 35.04
C LYS A 25 20.32 -20.37 34.35
N TYR A 26 19.63 -21.24 35.09
CA TYR A 26 18.84 -22.36 34.54
C TYR A 26 17.77 -21.95 33.50
N TYR A 27 17.18 -20.75 33.61
CA TYR A 27 16.19 -20.24 32.64
C TYR A 27 16.74 -19.13 31.72
N LEU A 28 18.07 -19.06 31.52
CA LEU A 28 18.72 -18.05 30.67
C LEU A 28 18.26 -18.04 29.20
N GLN A 29 17.52 -19.06 28.75
CA GLN A 29 16.86 -18.99 27.44
C GLN A 29 15.90 -17.79 27.32
N LEU A 30 15.46 -17.14 28.42
CA LEU A 30 14.62 -15.92 28.37
C LEU A 30 14.82 -14.92 29.55
N ASN A 31 16.01 -14.81 30.17
CA ASN A 31 16.30 -13.71 31.13
C ASN A 31 17.33 -12.75 30.54
N ASP A 32 16.99 -11.44 30.49
CA ASP A 32 17.75 -10.19 30.20
C ASP A 32 18.91 -10.17 29.19
N LEU A 33 19.23 -11.29 28.51
CA LEU A 33 19.17 -11.52 27.07
C LEU A 33 19.84 -12.88 26.77
N GLN A 34 19.35 -13.55 25.74
CA GLN A 34 19.67 -14.93 25.38
C GLN A 34 21.13 -15.09 24.94
N THR A 35 21.89 -15.90 25.65
CA THR A 35 23.31 -16.15 25.31
C THR A 35 23.61 -17.63 25.04
N ILE A 36 22.58 -18.47 25.15
CA ILE A 36 22.66 -19.90 24.88
C ILE A 36 21.58 -20.25 23.85
N PRO A 37 21.94 -20.86 22.71
CA PRO A 37 20.96 -21.28 21.71
C PRO A 37 19.84 -22.15 22.28
N VAL A 38 18.62 -21.96 21.78
CA VAL A 38 17.45 -22.78 22.16
C VAL A 38 17.59 -24.18 21.57
N GLY A 39 17.28 -25.22 22.36
CA GLY A 39 17.39 -26.63 21.92
C GLY A 39 18.79 -27.25 22.04
N LEU A 40 19.75 -26.50 22.59
CA LEU A 40 21.10 -26.99 22.88
C LEU A 40 21.10 -28.17 23.88
N ASP A 41 20.17 -28.15 24.84
CA ASP A 41 19.85 -29.22 25.82
C ASP A 41 21.07 -29.95 26.44
N GLY A 42 22.15 -29.20 26.74
CA GLY A 42 23.36 -29.74 27.37
C GLY A 42 24.35 -30.44 26.41
N ASN A 43 24.04 -30.50 25.11
CA ASN A 43 24.86 -31.18 24.10
C ASN A 43 25.30 -30.27 22.91
N PRO A 44 26.12 -29.24 23.19
CA PRO A 44 26.61 -28.30 22.18
C PRO A 44 27.23 -28.89 20.92
N GLU A 45 28.04 -29.94 21.04
CA GLU A 45 28.77 -30.51 19.90
C GLU A 45 27.81 -31.17 18.91
N GLN A 46 26.79 -31.88 19.43
CA GLN A 46 25.74 -32.44 18.58
C GLN A 46 24.87 -31.34 17.96
N TYR A 47 24.56 -30.29 18.72
CA TYR A 47 23.79 -29.16 18.22
C TYR A 47 24.51 -28.47 17.04
N VAL A 48 25.81 -28.20 17.19
CA VAL A 48 26.64 -27.60 16.12
C VAL A 48 26.69 -28.51 14.89
N ALA A 49 26.84 -29.82 15.09
CA ALA A 49 26.84 -30.77 13.97
C ALA A 49 25.51 -30.76 13.21
N LEU A 50 24.38 -30.72 13.93
CA LEU A 50 23.05 -30.61 13.32
C LEU A 50 22.82 -29.24 12.69
N LEU A 51 23.35 -28.15 13.28
CA LEU A 51 23.26 -26.80 12.74
C LEU A 51 23.98 -26.69 11.40
N ARG A 52 25.22 -27.19 11.33
CA ARG A 52 26.02 -27.19 10.11
C ARG A 52 25.37 -28.04 9.01
N ASP A 53 24.74 -29.16 9.39
CA ASP A 53 24.03 -29.99 8.43
C ASP A 53 22.74 -29.31 7.95
N ALA A 54 21.96 -28.71 8.84
CA ALA A 54 20.68 -28.09 8.51
C ALA A 54 20.78 -26.78 7.72
N LEU A 55 21.89 -26.03 7.87
CA LEU A 55 22.09 -24.71 7.28
C LEU A 55 23.45 -24.67 6.54
N PRO A 56 23.57 -25.34 5.37
CA PRO A 56 24.85 -25.55 4.70
C PRO A 56 25.55 -24.27 4.24
N GLU A 57 24.80 -23.23 3.85
CA GLU A 57 25.36 -21.95 3.37
C GLU A 57 25.58 -20.93 4.50
N ALA A 58 25.17 -21.23 5.73
CA ALA A 58 25.46 -20.35 6.86
C ALA A 58 26.95 -20.47 7.25
N ASN A 59 27.76 -19.47 6.90
CA ASN A 59 29.19 -19.43 7.22
C ASN A 59 29.50 -18.81 8.59
N THR A 60 28.71 -17.82 9.00
CA THR A 60 28.95 -16.97 10.17
C THR A 60 27.80 -17.06 11.17
N LEU A 61 28.12 -17.25 12.45
CA LEU A 61 27.15 -17.17 13.53
C LEU A 61 27.25 -15.81 14.22
N ARG A 62 26.16 -15.05 14.17
CA ARG A 62 26.02 -13.84 14.99
C ARG A 62 25.53 -14.23 16.38
N LEU A 63 26.37 -14.03 17.39
CA LEU A 63 26.20 -14.55 18.74
C LEU A 63 26.30 -13.42 19.76
N PHE A 64 25.36 -13.40 20.69
CA PHE A 64 25.32 -12.38 21.73
C PHE A 64 25.81 -12.88 23.07
N PHE A 65 26.41 -11.97 23.81
CA PHE A 65 26.80 -12.18 25.20
C PHE A 65 26.48 -10.95 26.05
N ASN A 66 26.45 -11.18 27.35
CA ASN A 66 26.24 -10.16 28.38
C ASN A 66 26.93 -10.60 29.68
N GLU A 67 26.84 -9.81 30.75
CA GLU A 67 27.47 -10.16 32.02
C GLU A 67 27.00 -11.51 32.59
N ALA A 68 25.76 -11.93 32.30
CA ALA A 68 25.22 -13.22 32.75
C ALA A 68 25.79 -14.42 31.98
N SER A 69 26.53 -14.19 30.88
CA SER A 69 27.26 -15.24 30.18
C SER A 69 28.43 -15.78 30.99
N PHE A 70 28.93 -15.02 31.97
CA PHE A 70 30.13 -15.38 32.75
C PHE A 70 29.78 -15.82 34.16
N ASN A 71 30.51 -16.80 34.67
CA ASN A 71 30.41 -17.27 36.05
C ASN A 71 31.08 -16.24 36.99
N PRO A 72 30.83 -16.31 38.31
CA PRO A 72 31.42 -15.38 39.26
C PRO A 72 32.97 -15.35 39.29
N ASP A 73 33.63 -16.39 38.78
CA ASP A 73 35.08 -16.48 38.65
C ASP A 73 35.63 -15.92 37.32
N GLY A 74 34.75 -15.41 36.45
CA GLY A 74 35.10 -14.85 35.14
C GLY A 74 35.10 -15.87 34.00
N SER A 75 34.98 -17.17 34.27
CA SER A 75 34.85 -18.18 33.21
C SER A 75 33.53 -18.04 32.44
N LEU A 76 33.52 -18.36 31.15
CA LEU A 76 32.29 -18.38 30.36
C LEU A 76 31.39 -19.54 30.83
N HIS A 77 30.07 -19.42 30.62
CA HIS A 77 29.14 -20.49 30.95
C HIS A 77 29.52 -21.79 30.20
N PRO A 78 29.62 -22.96 30.87
CA PRO A 78 30.22 -24.15 30.26
C PRO A 78 29.54 -24.64 28.98
N GLN A 79 28.23 -24.45 28.82
CA GLN A 79 27.55 -24.81 27.57
C GLN A 79 27.85 -23.83 26.44
N PHE A 80 28.01 -22.54 26.76
CA PHE A 80 28.29 -21.53 25.75
C PHE A 80 29.74 -21.64 25.28
N GLU A 81 30.68 -21.84 26.20
CA GLU A 81 32.08 -22.15 25.91
C GLU A 81 32.22 -23.38 25.00
N ARG A 82 31.60 -24.50 25.37
CA ARG A 82 31.61 -25.72 24.54
C ARG A 82 30.98 -25.49 23.17
N PHE A 83 29.92 -24.68 23.09
CA PHE A 83 29.29 -24.32 21.82
C PHE A 83 30.23 -23.51 20.93
N LEU A 84 30.85 -22.45 21.45
CA LEU A 84 31.79 -21.61 20.69
C LEU A 84 32.98 -22.43 20.18
N ILE A 85 33.57 -23.27 21.04
CA ILE A 85 34.67 -24.16 20.65
C ILE A 85 34.23 -25.13 19.55
N ALA A 86 33.09 -25.80 19.74
CA ALA A 86 32.59 -26.76 18.77
C ALA A 86 32.23 -26.09 17.42
N ALA A 87 31.67 -24.89 17.45
CA ALA A 87 31.32 -24.13 16.27
C ALA A 87 32.57 -23.66 15.50
N ALA A 88 33.59 -23.18 16.21
CA ALA A 88 34.88 -22.82 15.61
C ALA A 88 35.56 -24.04 14.98
N ASP A 89 35.58 -25.17 15.70
CA ASP A 89 36.12 -26.44 15.19
C ASP A 89 35.33 -26.98 13.98
N ALA A 90 34.05 -26.62 13.88
CA ALA A 90 33.19 -26.90 12.72
C ALA A 90 33.31 -25.85 11.60
N GLY A 91 34.24 -24.88 11.73
CA GLY A 91 34.56 -23.86 10.74
C GLY A 91 33.56 -22.72 10.62
N PHE A 92 32.79 -22.42 11.67
CA PHE A 92 31.95 -21.22 11.68
C PHE A 92 32.82 -20.01 12.00
N GLU A 93 32.59 -18.91 11.28
CA GLU A 93 33.05 -17.59 11.72
C GLU A 93 32.05 -17.00 12.72
N PHE A 94 32.48 -16.01 13.50
CA PHE A 94 31.64 -15.35 14.49
C PHE A 94 31.56 -13.84 14.29
N ILE A 95 30.34 -13.32 14.42
CA ILE A 95 30.12 -11.94 14.84
C ILE A 95 29.69 -12.00 16.29
N ILE A 96 30.54 -11.53 17.21
CA ILE A 96 30.22 -11.53 18.64
C ILE A 96 29.76 -10.13 19.05
N GLY A 97 28.56 -10.06 19.63
CA GLY A 97 27.92 -8.80 20.01
C GLY A 97 27.63 -8.69 21.50
N ALA A 98 27.88 -7.52 22.10
CA ALA A 98 27.41 -7.25 23.45
C ALA A 98 25.96 -6.80 23.46
N THR A 99 25.19 -7.36 24.39
CA THR A 99 23.77 -7.04 24.57
C THR A 99 23.46 -6.86 26.06
N GLY A 100 22.32 -6.27 26.41
CA GLY A 100 21.91 -6.13 27.82
C GLY A 100 20.52 -5.52 28.00
N GLY A 101 19.75 -6.04 28.96
CA GLY A 101 18.38 -5.58 29.20
C GLY A 101 18.26 -4.06 29.34
N ASN A 102 19.12 -3.41 30.12
CA ASN A 102 19.08 -1.95 30.29
C ASN A 102 19.58 -1.16 29.07
N LEU A 103 20.39 -1.76 28.19
CA LEU A 103 20.82 -1.12 26.94
C LEU A 103 19.60 -0.82 26.02
N GLN A 104 18.61 -1.72 26.05
CA GLN A 104 17.37 -1.58 25.28
C GLN A 104 16.22 -0.97 26.12
N ARG A 105 16.09 -1.38 27.39
CA ARG A 105 14.88 -1.16 28.20
C ARG A 105 14.96 -0.04 29.23
N LEU A 106 16.12 0.58 29.46
CA LEU A 106 16.22 1.66 30.44
C LEU A 106 15.22 2.79 30.13
N GLY A 107 14.33 3.09 31.08
CA GLY A 107 13.31 4.13 30.95
C GLY A 107 12.09 3.75 30.09
N GLU A 108 11.96 2.48 29.68
CA GLU A 108 10.81 1.98 28.89
C GLU A 108 9.48 2.14 29.62
N ASP A 109 9.50 1.99 30.94
CA ASP A 109 8.35 2.16 31.82
C ASP A 109 7.92 3.62 32.00
N GLY A 110 8.65 4.59 31.42
CA GLY A 110 8.42 6.02 31.57
C GLY A 110 8.73 6.55 32.97
N GLY A 111 9.34 5.75 33.85
CA GLY A 111 9.57 6.09 35.25
C GLY A 111 10.78 7.02 35.50
N LEU A 112 11.63 7.20 34.49
CA LEU A 112 12.87 7.97 34.60
C LEU A 112 12.74 9.36 33.96
N ASN A 113 13.29 10.38 34.62
CA ASN A 113 13.47 11.70 34.02
C ASN A 113 14.78 11.82 33.24
N LEU A 114 14.94 12.89 32.45
CA LEU A 114 16.11 13.08 31.58
C LEU A 114 17.46 13.04 32.33
N ASN A 115 17.53 13.55 33.56
CA ASN A 115 18.77 13.50 34.35
C ASN A 115 19.08 12.07 34.82
N GLN A 116 18.05 11.28 35.16
CA GLN A 116 18.21 9.88 35.51
C GLN A 116 18.62 9.05 34.28
N MET A 117 18.03 9.31 33.11
CA MET A 117 18.45 8.69 31.84
C MET A 117 19.94 8.99 31.56
N ARG A 118 20.35 10.25 31.67
CA ARG A 118 21.75 10.66 31.50
C ARG A 118 22.71 9.96 32.47
N ALA A 119 22.29 9.78 33.72
CA ALA A 119 23.09 9.09 34.72
C ALA A 119 23.16 7.57 34.45
N GLY A 120 22.04 6.94 34.11
CA GLY A 120 21.98 5.51 33.81
C GLY A 120 22.78 5.12 32.57
N LEU A 121 22.73 5.94 31.51
CA LEU A 121 23.50 5.71 30.29
C LEU A 121 25.02 5.87 30.49
N ARG A 122 25.45 6.81 31.34
CA ARG A 122 26.88 7.02 31.66
C ARG A 122 27.43 6.03 32.69
N GLY A 123 26.57 5.49 33.54
CA GLY A 123 26.94 4.53 34.58
C GLY A 123 26.50 3.14 34.15
N GLU A 124 25.45 2.63 34.80
CA GLU A 124 24.95 1.26 34.68
C GLU A 124 25.00 0.65 33.27
N VAL A 125 24.49 1.34 32.25
CA VAL A 125 24.47 0.80 30.88
C VAL A 125 25.88 0.69 30.29
N PHE A 126 26.69 1.74 30.37
CA PHE A 126 28.05 1.73 29.84
C PHE A 126 28.98 0.82 30.66
N ASP A 127 28.87 0.87 31.99
CA ASP A 127 29.66 0.04 32.91
C ASP A 127 29.38 -1.46 32.68
N SER A 128 28.12 -1.83 32.46
CA SER A 128 27.75 -3.23 32.17
C SER A 128 28.26 -3.68 30.80
N MET A 129 28.14 -2.86 29.75
CA MET A 129 28.71 -3.17 28.43
C MET A 129 30.23 -3.32 28.50
N SER A 130 30.95 -2.37 29.09
CA SER A 130 32.41 -2.42 29.25
C SER A 130 32.83 -3.61 30.10
N GLY A 131 32.13 -3.88 31.21
CA GLY A 131 32.40 -5.03 32.07
C GLY A 131 32.17 -6.37 31.37
N ALA A 132 31.15 -6.48 30.51
CA ALA A 132 30.93 -7.66 29.69
C ALA A 132 32.06 -7.82 28.67
N TRP A 133 32.41 -6.76 27.93
CA TRP A 133 33.50 -6.78 26.95
C TRP A 133 34.83 -7.19 27.57
N ALA A 134 35.20 -6.60 28.70
CA ALA A 134 36.42 -6.96 29.41
C ALA A 134 36.48 -8.45 29.74
N LYS A 135 35.38 -9.04 30.24
CA LYS A 135 35.30 -10.49 30.54
C LYS A 135 35.40 -11.36 29.28
N MET A 136 34.76 -10.94 28.17
CA MET A 136 34.85 -11.67 26.91
C MET A 136 36.27 -11.64 26.35
N LEU A 137 36.90 -10.47 26.30
CA LEU A 137 38.28 -10.30 25.84
C LEU A 137 39.26 -11.10 26.72
N ASP A 138 39.09 -11.07 28.05
CA ASP A 138 39.89 -11.87 28.98
C ASP A 138 39.72 -13.38 28.76
N TRP A 139 38.52 -13.84 28.39
CA TRP A 139 38.28 -15.24 28.07
C TRP A 139 38.89 -15.62 26.70
N LEU A 140 38.76 -14.75 25.69
CA LEU A 140 39.31 -14.96 24.34
C LEU A 140 40.85 -15.03 24.32
N ASP A 141 41.54 -14.28 25.20
CA ASP A 141 43.01 -14.37 25.38
C ASP A 141 43.51 -15.80 25.68
N GLY A 142 42.62 -16.68 26.16
CA GLY A 142 42.91 -18.08 26.46
C GLY A 142 42.40 -19.09 25.43
N HIS A 143 41.76 -18.65 24.34
CA HIS A 143 41.03 -19.49 23.39
C HIS A 143 41.33 -19.09 21.94
N ASP A 144 42.59 -19.24 21.52
CA ASP A 144 43.09 -18.88 20.18
C ASP A 144 42.19 -19.38 19.05
N ASN A 145 41.68 -20.63 19.12
CA ASN A 145 40.82 -21.18 18.06
C ASN A 145 39.49 -20.44 17.90
N VAL A 146 38.90 -19.97 19.01
CA VAL A 146 37.67 -19.19 18.99
C VAL A 146 37.96 -17.75 18.59
N ALA A 147 39.05 -17.17 19.09
CA ALA A 147 39.47 -15.82 18.73
C ALA A 147 39.78 -15.69 17.23
N GLU A 148 40.50 -16.65 16.65
CA GLU A 148 40.79 -16.72 15.21
C GLU A 148 39.52 -16.90 14.35
N ALA A 149 38.45 -17.46 14.91
CA ALA A 149 37.16 -17.61 14.23
C ALA A 149 36.30 -16.32 14.27
N ILE A 150 36.68 -15.28 15.02
CA ILE A 150 35.90 -14.04 15.07
C ILE A 150 36.18 -13.21 13.82
N TYR A 151 35.16 -13.06 12.98
CA TYR A 151 35.17 -12.12 11.87
C TYR A 151 35.05 -10.68 12.38
N GLY A 152 34.15 -10.45 13.35
CA GLY A 152 33.92 -9.11 13.86
C GLY A 152 33.27 -9.01 15.24
N PHE A 153 33.49 -7.85 15.87
CA PHE A 153 33.02 -7.47 17.18
C PHE A 153 31.96 -6.38 17.07
N GLU A 154 30.70 -6.74 17.26
CA GLU A 154 29.58 -5.79 17.24
C GLU A 154 29.42 -5.13 18.61
N ILE A 155 29.84 -3.88 18.73
CA ILE A 155 30.07 -3.23 20.02
C ILE A 155 28.81 -3.24 20.90
N ALA A 156 27.63 -3.04 20.30
CA ALA A 156 26.36 -2.98 21.02
C ALA A 156 25.18 -3.31 20.10
N ASN A 157 24.33 -4.25 20.52
CA ASN A 157 23.05 -4.52 19.87
C ASN A 157 21.97 -3.52 20.32
N GLU A 158 21.22 -2.96 19.36
CA GLU A 158 20.01 -2.14 19.55
C GLU A 158 19.96 -1.26 20.82
N PRO A 159 20.80 -0.22 20.90
CA PRO A 159 20.97 0.65 22.07
C PRO A 159 19.80 1.65 22.27
N ALA A 160 18.57 1.15 22.31
CA ALA A 160 17.33 1.92 22.30
C ALA A 160 17.20 2.93 23.44
N ALA A 161 17.83 2.65 24.60
CA ALA A 161 17.84 3.57 25.73
C ALA A 161 18.44 4.94 25.36
N TYR A 162 19.43 4.99 24.45
CA TYR A 162 20.01 6.24 23.97
C TYR A 162 19.02 7.03 23.11
N ALA A 163 18.33 6.37 22.17
CA ALA A 163 17.32 7.00 21.33
C ALA A 163 16.14 7.52 22.15
N ARG A 164 15.70 6.76 23.17
CA ARG A 164 14.67 7.19 24.12
C ARG A 164 15.09 8.45 24.88
N ALA A 165 16.32 8.48 25.40
CA ALA A 165 16.85 9.64 26.10
C ALA A 165 16.98 10.87 25.16
N GLU A 166 17.34 10.65 23.90
CA GLU A 166 17.40 11.70 22.88
C GLU A 166 16.03 12.33 22.62
N GLY A 167 14.99 11.51 22.49
CA GLY A 167 13.61 11.98 22.38
C GLY A 167 13.19 12.84 23.58
N MET A 168 13.56 12.42 24.79
CA MET A 168 13.30 13.19 26.02
C MET A 168 14.10 14.50 26.09
N ALA A 169 15.25 14.58 25.41
CA ALA A 169 16.07 15.77 25.31
C ALA A 169 15.62 16.73 24.21
N GLY A 170 14.57 16.38 23.46
CA GLY A 170 14.09 17.16 22.32
C GLY A 170 15.00 17.06 21.11
N ASN A 171 15.63 15.90 20.88
CA ASN A 171 16.47 15.62 19.70
C ASN A 171 17.62 16.63 19.50
N SER A 172 18.28 17.00 20.59
CA SER A 172 19.44 17.91 20.64
C SER A 172 20.77 17.32 20.11
N GLY A 173 20.80 16.03 19.80
CA GLY A 173 21.97 15.23 19.46
C GLY A 173 22.86 14.87 20.66
N GLU A 174 22.44 15.17 21.90
CA GLU A 174 23.25 14.94 23.10
C GLU A 174 23.63 13.46 23.28
N PHE A 175 22.64 12.59 23.18
CA PHE A 175 22.79 11.15 23.38
C PHE A 175 23.33 10.45 22.15
N VAL A 176 23.16 11.03 20.95
CA VAL A 176 23.88 10.60 19.74
C VAL A 176 25.38 10.75 19.93
N ARG A 177 25.84 11.92 20.40
CA ARG A 177 27.26 12.15 20.74
C ARG A 177 27.75 11.28 21.89
N MET A 178 26.89 11.01 22.88
CA MET A 178 27.24 10.12 24.00
C MET A 178 27.45 8.69 23.52
N TYR A 179 26.54 8.18 22.69
CA TYR A 179 26.65 6.86 22.08
C TYR A 179 27.95 6.74 21.27
N ALA A 180 28.23 7.69 20.38
CA ALA A 180 29.47 7.72 19.60
C ALA A 180 30.72 7.66 20.48
N ASN A 181 30.73 8.41 21.60
CA ASN A 181 31.85 8.38 22.54
C ASN A 181 32.02 7.02 23.23
N HIS A 182 30.91 6.38 23.60
CA HIS A 182 30.93 5.05 24.20
C HIS A 182 31.41 4.00 23.18
N MET A 183 30.90 4.03 21.94
CA MET A 183 31.33 3.12 20.88
C MET A 183 32.82 3.27 20.59
N LEU A 184 33.32 4.50 20.43
CA LEU A 184 34.75 4.76 20.24
C LEU A 184 35.63 4.24 21.39
N THR A 185 35.12 4.32 22.63
CA THR A 185 35.87 3.86 23.80
C THR A 185 36.00 2.34 23.79
N LEU A 186 34.90 1.63 23.53
CA LEU A 186 34.87 0.17 23.49
C LEU A 186 35.59 -0.38 22.25
N ALA A 187 35.42 0.26 21.08
CA ALA A 187 36.15 -0.08 19.86
C ALA A 187 37.66 -0.09 20.11
N ASN A 188 38.19 0.99 20.69
CA ASN A 188 39.60 1.10 21.01
C ASN A 188 40.05 0.07 22.07
N GLU A 189 39.18 -0.37 22.98
CA GLU A 189 39.52 -1.43 23.95
C GLU A 189 39.65 -2.80 23.26
N ILE A 190 38.74 -3.11 22.33
CA ILE A 190 38.72 -4.35 21.55
C ILE A 190 39.91 -4.39 20.60
N ASP A 191 40.06 -3.36 19.76
CA ASP A 191 41.09 -3.23 18.72
C ASP A 191 42.53 -3.27 19.26
N GLN A 192 42.74 -2.83 20.51
CA GLN A 192 44.06 -2.94 21.16
C GLN A 192 44.44 -4.36 21.59
N ARG A 193 43.48 -5.30 21.62
CA ARG A 193 43.66 -6.65 22.18
C ARG A 193 43.42 -7.75 21.16
N MET A 194 42.51 -7.54 20.22
CA MET A 194 42.05 -8.56 19.27
C MET A 194 42.14 -8.02 17.84
N ASP A 195 42.53 -8.91 16.92
CA ASP A 195 42.42 -8.66 15.49
C ASP A 195 40.99 -9.01 15.04
N GLY A 196 40.34 -8.14 14.25
CA GLY A 196 39.01 -8.40 13.70
C GLY A 196 38.27 -7.12 13.33
N ARG A 197 37.17 -7.24 12.59
CA ARG A 197 36.33 -6.09 12.22
C ARG A 197 35.60 -5.51 13.44
N ILE A 198 35.41 -4.21 13.47
CA ILE A 198 34.65 -3.51 14.51
C ILE A 198 33.31 -3.07 13.93
N LEU A 199 32.23 -3.69 14.40
CA LEU A 199 30.89 -3.43 13.91
C LEU A 199 30.19 -2.38 14.77
N VAL A 200 29.71 -1.32 14.14
CA VAL A 200 28.92 -0.26 14.78
C VAL A 200 27.56 -0.13 14.11
N GLY A 201 26.49 -0.30 14.89
CA GLY A 201 25.13 -0.17 14.40
C GLY A 201 24.75 1.28 14.09
N GLY A 202 23.87 1.48 13.10
CA GLY A 202 23.21 2.77 12.88
C GLY A 202 22.37 3.22 14.08
N TRP A 203 21.95 4.49 14.09
CA TRP A 203 21.31 5.09 15.26
C TRP A 203 19.97 4.43 15.63
N GLY A 204 19.75 4.21 16.94
CA GLY A 204 18.44 3.98 17.53
C GLY A 204 17.60 2.91 16.82
N TYR A 205 18.08 1.66 16.82
CA TYR A 205 17.56 0.52 16.04
C TYR A 205 18.09 0.43 14.59
N SER A 206 19.40 0.70 14.44
CA SER A 206 20.33 0.07 13.50
C SER A 206 20.47 0.61 12.07
N ASN A 207 19.47 1.19 11.40
CA ASN A 207 19.63 1.66 10.00
C ASN A 207 19.67 3.18 9.80
N ARG A 208 19.74 3.98 10.89
CA ARG A 208 19.70 5.46 10.80
C ARG A 208 21.09 6.08 10.82
N PHE A 209 21.79 6.02 9.69
CA PHE A 209 23.13 6.63 9.52
C PHE A 209 23.08 8.12 9.20
N ASP A 210 21.96 8.60 8.67
CA ASP A 210 21.64 10.02 8.46
C ASP A 210 21.83 10.85 9.74
N ILE A 211 21.36 10.32 10.88
CA ILE A 211 21.49 10.99 12.18
C ILE A 211 22.96 11.14 12.60
N PHE A 212 23.83 10.18 12.25
CA PHE A 212 25.27 10.30 12.49
C PHE A 212 25.91 11.34 11.58
N ALA A 213 25.49 11.40 10.32
CA ALA A 213 25.97 12.37 9.34
C ALA A 213 25.54 13.81 9.65
N GLU A 214 24.39 14.01 10.31
CA GLU A 214 23.88 15.34 10.63
C GLU A 214 24.31 15.86 12.01
N THR A 215 24.64 14.96 12.94
CA THR A 215 24.98 15.37 14.31
C THR A 215 26.42 15.87 14.39
N GLU A 216 26.61 17.17 14.60
CA GLU A 216 27.93 17.77 14.86
C GLU A 216 28.62 17.11 16.06
N TYR A 217 29.89 16.71 15.88
CA TYR A 217 30.72 16.14 16.93
C TYR A 217 32.22 16.37 16.65
N ARG A 218 32.91 16.99 17.61
CA ARG A 218 34.34 17.36 17.50
C ARG A 218 34.60 18.22 16.25
N ASN A 219 35.46 17.78 15.33
CA ASN A 219 35.85 18.51 14.11
C ASN A 219 35.13 17.98 12.86
N GLY A 220 33.84 17.68 12.97
CA GLY A 220 33.02 17.11 11.90
C GLY A 220 31.69 16.62 12.47
N THR A 221 31.25 15.47 11.97
CA THR A 221 30.01 14.80 12.37
C THR A 221 30.31 13.59 13.28
N VAL A 222 29.27 12.98 13.85
CA VAL A 222 29.42 11.70 14.56
C VAL A 222 29.93 10.62 13.62
N LEU A 223 29.43 10.59 12.37
CA LEU A 223 29.87 9.66 11.33
C LEU A 223 31.38 9.81 11.06
N ASP A 224 31.86 11.04 10.86
CA ASP A 224 33.28 11.33 10.63
C ASP A 224 34.16 10.90 11.81
N ALA A 225 33.67 11.10 13.04
CA ALA A 225 34.42 10.75 14.24
C ALA A 225 34.52 9.24 14.46
N LEU A 226 33.49 8.47 14.12
CA LEU A 226 33.52 7.01 14.17
C LEU A 226 34.48 6.46 13.11
N ARG A 227 34.37 6.92 11.86
CA ARG A 227 35.32 6.58 10.78
C ARG A 227 36.77 6.85 11.17
N ALA A 228 37.06 8.07 11.62
CA ALA A 228 38.43 8.46 11.95
C ALA A 228 38.95 7.79 13.23
N GLY A 229 38.07 7.40 14.14
CA GLY A 229 38.43 6.80 15.42
C GLY A 229 38.64 5.29 15.37
N ILE A 230 37.93 4.60 14.49
CA ILE A 230 38.00 3.14 14.31
C ILE A 230 38.92 2.78 13.14
N GLY A 231 38.88 3.54 12.04
CA GLY A 231 39.76 3.33 10.90
C GLY A 231 39.26 2.24 9.95
N GLU A 232 40.19 1.48 9.38
CA GLU A 232 39.93 0.51 8.30
C GLU A 232 39.21 -0.77 8.75
N ASP A 233 39.12 -1.00 10.06
CA ASP A 233 38.40 -2.14 10.65
C ASP A 233 36.92 -1.88 10.85
N LEU A 234 36.45 -0.64 10.62
CA LEU A 234 35.05 -0.27 10.75
C LEU A 234 34.18 -0.96 9.71
N VAL A 235 33.16 -1.67 10.19
CA VAL A 235 32.05 -2.18 9.38
C VAL A 235 30.75 -1.64 9.98
N TRP A 236 29.84 -1.16 9.15
CA TRP A 236 28.54 -0.70 9.64
C TRP A 236 27.58 -1.88 9.77
N SER A 237 27.03 -2.09 10.97
CA SER A 237 25.95 -3.07 11.16
C SER A 237 24.58 -2.41 10.98
N SER A 238 23.64 -3.15 10.39
CA SER A 238 22.31 -2.63 10.08
C SER A 238 21.23 -3.69 10.26
N HIS A 239 20.08 -3.28 10.81
CA HIS A 239 18.87 -4.10 10.82
C HIS A 239 17.90 -3.51 9.81
N LEU A 240 17.46 -4.34 8.87
CA LEU A 240 16.47 -3.96 7.88
C LEU A 240 15.52 -5.14 7.65
N TYR A 241 14.26 -4.89 7.94
CA TYR A 241 13.18 -5.85 7.79
C TYR A 241 12.30 -5.38 6.62
N PRO A 242 12.42 -6.00 5.42
CA PRO A 242 11.74 -5.53 4.21
C PRO A 242 10.22 -5.40 4.35
N THR A 243 9.62 -6.22 5.21
CA THR A 243 8.17 -6.21 5.50
C THR A 243 7.70 -4.98 6.30
N TRP A 244 8.61 -4.14 6.80
CA TRP A 244 8.28 -2.90 7.53
C TRP A 244 8.38 -1.63 6.66
N VAL A 245 8.68 -1.78 5.37
CA VAL A 245 8.62 -0.67 4.43
C VAL A 245 7.16 -0.53 3.98
N ASP A 246 6.48 0.49 4.52
CA ASP A 246 5.04 0.74 4.38
C ASP A 246 4.55 0.90 2.92
N GLU A 247 5.46 1.07 1.96
CA GLU A 247 5.15 1.14 0.52
C GLU A 247 5.99 0.10 -0.24
N GLY A 248 5.32 -0.67 -1.10
CA GLY A 248 5.91 -1.80 -1.83
C GLY A 248 7.13 -1.40 -2.65
N ILE A 249 8.26 -2.07 -2.38
CA ILE A 249 9.45 -1.94 -3.20
C ILE A 249 9.30 -2.86 -4.40
N GLN A 250 8.51 -2.43 -5.38
CA GLN A 250 8.17 -3.26 -6.54
C GLN A 250 9.14 -3.07 -7.71
N THR A 251 9.92 -1.99 -7.67
CA THR A 251 10.87 -1.64 -8.74
C THR A 251 12.29 -1.46 -8.21
N ARG A 252 13.27 -1.72 -9.09
CA ARG A 252 14.69 -1.41 -8.84
C ARG A 252 14.91 0.03 -8.40
N ALA A 253 14.20 0.97 -9.02
CA ALA A 253 14.33 2.39 -8.69
C ALA A 253 13.85 2.71 -7.27
N GLN A 254 12.77 2.07 -6.82
CA GLN A 254 12.30 2.21 -5.43
C GLN A 254 13.29 1.59 -4.44
N PHE A 255 13.88 0.42 -4.76
CA PHE A 255 14.89 -0.18 -3.90
C PHE A 255 16.17 0.66 -3.85
N ASP A 256 16.67 1.11 -5.01
CA ASP A 256 17.85 1.98 -5.08
C ASP A 256 17.59 3.28 -4.31
N ALA A 257 16.38 3.85 -4.37
CA ALA A 257 16.03 5.02 -3.58
C ALA A 257 15.99 4.73 -2.07
N LEU A 258 15.48 3.56 -1.65
CA LEU A 258 15.54 3.12 -0.25
C LEU A 258 16.98 2.94 0.22
N TYR A 259 17.78 2.23 -0.58
CA TYR A 259 19.20 2.01 -0.33
C TYR A 259 19.94 3.34 -0.21
N ASP A 260 19.81 4.23 -1.18
CA ASP A 260 20.47 5.54 -1.19
C ASP A 260 20.02 6.40 0.00
N GLY A 261 18.74 6.29 0.40
CA GLY A 261 18.19 6.98 1.57
C GLY A 261 18.76 6.47 2.91
N ILE A 262 19.01 5.17 3.02
CA ILE A 262 19.51 4.53 4.26
C ILE A 262 21.05 4.55 4.31
N TYR A 263 21.69 4.04 3.27
CA TYR A 263 23.13 3.74 3.21
C TYR A 263 23.92 4.74 2.36
N GLY A 264 23.27 5.61 1.57
CA GLY A 264 23.98 6.53 0.67
C GLY A 264 24.97 7.48 1.37
N VAL A 265 24.73 7.82 2.64
CA VAL A 265 25.66 8.62 3.46
C VAL A 265 26.95 7.86 3.83
N LEU A 266 26.93 6.53 3.73
CA LEU A 266 28.07 5.66 4.02
C LEU A 266 29.07 5.59 2.85
N GLY A 267 28.62 5.83 1.61
CA GLY A 267 29.49 5.79 0.44
C GLY A 267 30.02 4.38 0.17
N ASP A 268 31.35 4.24 0.12
CA ASP A 268 32.04 2.97 -0.15
C ASP A 268 32.43 2.21 1.14
N ASP A 269 31.89 2.58 2.31
CA ASP A 269 32.17 1.88 3.57
C ASP A 269 31.61 0.45 3.55
N ASP A 270 32.27 -0.48 4.26
CA ASP A 270 31.81 -1.87 4.41
C ASP A 270 30.51 -1.93 5.25
N ILE A 271 29.52 -2.70 4.78
CA ILE A 271 28.21 -2.83 5.44
C ILE A 271 27.87 -4.32 5.60
N ILE A 272 27.36 -4.68 6.78
CA ILE A 272 26.69 -5.96 7.02
C ILE A 272 25.29 -5.68 7.55
N MET A 273 24.28 -6.20 6.87
CA MET A 273 22.92 -6.25 7.38
C MET A 273 22.83 -7.39 8.39
N THR A 274 23.12 -7.10 9.66
CA THR A 274 23.25 -8.11 10.72
C THR A 274 21.93 -8.74 11.15
N GLU A 275 20.80 -8.10 10.85
CA GLU A 275 19.48 -8.69 11.03
C GLU A 275 18.51 -8.32 9.89
N THR A 276 17.94 -9.34 9.29
CA THR A 276 16.73 -9.31 8.48
C THR A 276 15.91 -10.58 8.77
N ASN A 277 14.70 -10.68 8.25
CA ASN A 277 13.90 -11.89 8.37
C ASN A 277 12.87 -11.99 7.23
N ALA A 278 12.22 -13.15 7.09
CA ALA A 278 11.05 -13.36 6.24
C ALA A 278 9.93 -14.01 7.08
N PRO A 279 8.76 -13.39 7.27
CA PRO A 279 7.71 -13.97 8.12
C PRO A 279 7.08 -15.20 7.46
N GLY A 280 7.29 -16.39 8.02
CA GLY A 280 6.88 -17.67 7.40
C GLY A 280 5.46 -17.72 6.83
N PRO A 281 4.40 -17.33 7.60
CA PRO A 281 3.01 -17.37 7.10
C PRO A 281 2.65 -16.28 6.10
N GLY A 282 3.43 -15.19 6.03
CA GLY A 282 3.10 -13.99 5.24
C GLY A 282 3.90 -13.87 3.94
N VAL A 283 5.03 -14.57 3.83
CA VAL A 283 5.91 -14.52 2.64
C VAL A 283 5.18 -15.04 1.40
N ASN A 284 4.28 -16.02 1.55
CA ASN A 284 3.55 -16.61 0.43
C ASN A 284 2.06 -16.22 0.39
N ASP A 285 1.67 -15.13 1.06
CA ASP A 285 0.30 -14.62 1.00
C ASP A 285 0.05 -13.93 -0.35
N ASN A 286 -0.61 -14.64 -1.26
CA ASN A 286 -0.92 -14.17 -2.61
C ASN A 286 -2.25 -13.40 -2.71
N THR A 287 -2.81 -12.92 -1.59
CA THR A 287 -4.13 -12.27 -1.59
C THR A 287 -4.12 -10.78 -1.93
N ALA A 288 -2.97 -10.11 -1.83
CA ALA A 288 -2.86 -8.66 -2.11
C ALA A 288 -1.48 -8.17 -2.59
N ARG A 289 -0.37 -8.76 -2.12
CA ARG A 289 1.01 -8.34 -2.47
C ARG A 289 1.96 -9.53 -2.36
N ASP A 290 2.83 -9.72 -3.35
CA ASP A 290 3.83 -10.79 -3.31
C ASP A 290 5.04 -10.38 -2.45
N VAL A 291 4.93 -10.66 -1.14
CA VAL A 291 6.01 -10.42 -0.19
C VAL A 291 7.23 -11.30 -0.51
N SER A 292 7.05 -12.51 -1.03
CA SER A 292 8.15 -13.41 -1.41
C SER A 292 9.02 -12.76 -2.48
N TYR A 293 8.42 -12.17 -3.51
CA TYR A 293 9.16 -11.44 -4.55
C TYR A 293 9.98 -10.28 -3.98
N ASP A 294 9.33 -9.37 -3.24
CA ASP A 294 9.99 -8.17 -2.70
C ASP A 294 11.23 -8.52 -1.86
N MET A 295 11.14 -9.64 -1.13
CA MET A 295 12.21 -10.12 -0.27
C MET A 295 13.36 -10.74 -1.05
N ALA A 296 13.09 -11.64 -1.99
CA ALA A 296 14.12 -12.23 -2.85
C ALA A 296 14.88 -11.12 -3.59
N ARG A 297 14.16 -10.14 -4.14
CA ARG A 297 14.74 -9.00 -4.83
C ARG A 297 15.60 -8.15 -3.91
N ALA A 298 15.14 -7.86 -2.70
CA ALA A 298 15.92 -7.11 -1.73
C ALA A 298 17.27 -7.78 -1.45
N TYR A 299 17.30 -9.11 -1.30
CA TYR A 299 18.54 -9.85 -1.03
C TYR A 299 19.49 -9.87 -2.22
N GLU A 300 19.00 -10.06 -3.44
CA GLU A 300 19.80 -9.94 -4.68
C GLU A 300 20.46 -8.56 -4.79
N LEU A 301 19.69 -7.51 -4.55
CA LEU A 301 20.18 -6.14 -4.63
C LEU A 301 21.19 -5.79 -3.55
N LEU A 302 21.05 -6.34 -2.35
CA LEU A 302 22.06 -6.20 -1.29
C LEU A 302 23.34 -6.95 -1.66
N ALA A 303 23.22 -8.16 -2.20
CA ALA A 303 24.37 -8.95 -2.66
C ALA A 303 25.11 -8.27 -3.82
N GLU A 304 24.41 -7.69 -4.81
CA GLU A 304 25.01 -6.89 -5.90
C GLU A 304 25.85 -5.69 -5.37
N ARG A 305 25.54 -5.21 -4.17
CA ARG A 305 26.25 -4.10 -3.51
C ARG A 305 27.35 -4.59 -2.56
N GLY A 306 27.59 -5.90 -2.48
CA GLY A 306 28.59 -6.52 -1.60
C GLY A 306 28.21 -6.48 -0.13
N ILE A 307 26.92 -6.43 0.19
CA ILE A 307 26.44 -6.33 1.57
C ILE A 307 26.18 -7.72 2.14
N GLY A 308 26.90 -8.06 3.21
CA GLY A 308 26.69 -9.32 3.92
C GLY A 308 25.32 -9.36 4.61
N ILE A 309 24.67 -10.53 4.60
CA ILE A 309 23.31 -10.71 5.11
C ILE A 309 23.31 -11.64 6.33
N GLY A 310 22.77 -11.15 7.44
CA GLY A 310 22.52 -11.89 8.69
C GLY A 310 21.02 -12.11 8.89
N TRP A 311 20.65 -13.32 9.32
CA TRP A 311 19.24 -13.71 9.44
C TRP A 311 18.81 -13.84 10.91
N PHE A 312 17.73 -13.16 11.26
CA PHE A 312 17.12 -13.27 12.58
C PHE A 312 16.08 -14.39 12.62
N GLN A 313 16.31 -15.39 13.47
CA GLN A 313 15.49 -16.60 13.51
C GLN A 313 14.20 -16.49 14.35
N GLY A 314 13.94 -15.38 15.05
CA GLY A 314 12.71 -15.22 15.84
C GLY A 314 12.49 -16.25 16.98
N LEU A 315 11.81 -15.83 18.05
CA LEU A 315 11.49 -16.72 19.18
C LEU A 315 10.01 -17.06 19.29
N GLU A 316 9.16 -16.35 18.55
CA GLU A 316 7.72 -16.43 18.63
C GLU A 316 7.15 -17.33 17.53
N ALA A 317 6.01 -17.97 17.82
CA ALA A 317 5.32 -18.79 16.84
C ALA A 317 4.69 -17.91 15.76
N GLY A 318 5.19 -18.00 14.53
CA GLY A 318 4.77 -17.15 13.39
C GLY A 318 5.88 -16.28 12.82
N GLU A 319 7.03 -16.22 13.50
CA GLU A 319 8.23 -15.51 13.05
C GLU A 319 9.15 -16.40 12.18
N SER A 320 10.20 -15.82 11.61
CA SER A 320 11.18 -16.40 10.65
C SER A 320 12.10 -17.53 11.19
N ASN A 321 11.55 -18.47 11.98
CA ASN A 321 12.32 -19.55 12.60
C ASN A 321 12.64 -20.66 11.61
N LEU A 322 13.89 -20.66 11.14
CA LEU A 322 14.37 -21.57 10.10
C LEU A 322 14.26 -23.03 10.54
N ALA A 323 14.84 -23.35 11.70
CA ALA A 323 14.86 -24.69 12.22
C ALA A 323 15.01 -24.73 13.75
N VAL A 324 14.40 -25.73 14.38
CA VAL A 324 14.66 -26.12 15.76
C VAL A 324 15.46 -27.40 15.78
N ILE A 325 16.62 -27.35 16.41
CA ILE A 325 17.52 -28.47 16.62
C ILE A 325 17.21 -29.06 17.99
N ASP A 326 16.81 -30.33 18.04
CA ASP A 326 16.60 -31.05 19.30
C ASP A 326 17.83 -31.92 19.58
N ALA A 327 18.68 -31.46 20.49
CA ALA A 327 19.91 -32.16 20.85
C ALA A 327 19.70 -33.30 21.86
N TYR A 328 18.47 -33.54 22.33
CA TYR A 328 18.13 -34.64 23.24
C TYR A 328 17.11 -35.63 22.63
N GLY A 329 17.14 -36.91 23.04
CA GLY A 329 16.11 -37.89 22.63
C GLY A 329 16.29 -38.50 21.23
N GLU A 330 15.28 -38.37 20.35
CA GLU A 330 15.25 -39.03 19.01
C GLU A 330 16.29 -38.46 18.03
N GLY A 331 16.86 -37.27 18.31
CA GLY A 331 17.86 -36.58 17.50
C GLY A 331 17.31 -36.13 16.15
N GLY A 332 17.19 -34.82 15.91
CA GLY A 332 16.77 -34.37 14.58
C GLY A 332 16.47 -32.88 14.44
N VAL A 333 16.26 -32.48 13.19
CA VAL A 333 15.95 -31.12 12.78
C VAL A 333 14.44 -31.01 12.54
N ARG A 334 13.84 -29.90 12.99
CA ARG A 334 12.47 -29.52 12.64
C ARG A 334 12.50 -28.20 11.89
N TYR A 335 12.12 -28.22 10.63
CA TYR A 335 12.00 -27.04 9.79
C TYR A 335 10.62 -26.42 10.05
N LEU A 336 10.60 -25.33 10.83
CA LEU A 336 9.35 -24.72 11.28
C LEU A 336 8.74 -23.80 10.25
N HIS A 337 9.59 -23.12 9.47
CA HIS A 337 9.22 -22.17 8.44
C HIS A 337 10.05 -22.43 7.18
N PRO A 338 9.69 -23.47 6.39
CA PRO A 338 10.42 -23.81 5.17
C PRO A 338 10.49 -22.65 4.16
N ASN A 339 9.47 -21.78 4.11
CA ASN A 339 9.50 -20.60 3.24
C ASN A 339 10.61 -19.63 3.65
N SER A 340 10.69 -19.31 4.96
CA SER A 340 11.76 -18.47 5.50
C SER A 340 13.14 -19.09 5.29
N LEU A 341 13.26 -20.42 5.43
CA LEU A 341 14.51 -21.13 5.17
C LEU A 341 14.94 -21.03 3.71
N ALA A 342 14.00 -21.20 2.78
CA ALA A 342 14.28 -21.10 1.36
C ALA A 342 14.83 -19.71 0.99
N HIS A 343 14.25 -18.64 1.54
CA HIS A 343 14.73 -17.27 1.36
C HIS A 343 16.06 -16.98 2.05
N ALA A 344 16.29 -17.53 3.25
CA ALA A 344 17.57 -17.39 3.93
C ALA A 344 18.71 -18.05 3.14
N MET A 345 18.49 -19.27 2.64
CA MET A 345 19.49 -19.95 1.81
C MET A 345 19.65 -19.28 0.44
N ASN A 346 18.57 -18.69 -0.12
CA ASN A 346 18.69 -17.82 -1.29
C ASN A 346 19.69 -16.70 -1.00
N ALA A 347 19.43 -15.92 0.04
CA ALA A 347 20.26 -14.79 0.45
C ALA A 347 21.74 -15.17 0.66
N TYR A 348 22.00 -16.34 1.27
CA TYR A 348 23.37 -16.80 1.54
C TYR A 348 24.10 -17.36 0.32
N SER A 349 23.36 -17.83 -0.68
CA SER A 349 23.95 -18.37 -1.91
C SER A 349 24.32 -17.30 -2.94
N LEU A 350 23.84 -16.07 -2.76
CA LEU A 350 24.14 -14.95 -3.64
C LEU A 350 25.61 -14.50 -3.47
N ASP A 351 26.23 -14.07 -4.57
CA ASP A 351 27.61 -13.53 -4.64
C ASP A 351 28.76 -14.55 -4.54
N GLU A 352 28.49 -15.86 -4.65
CA GLU A 352 29.57 -16.85 -4.80
C GLU A 352 30.15 -16.85 -6.23
N THR A 353 31.06 -15.90 -6.53
CA THR A 353 31.92 -16.01 -7.73
C THR A 353 33.17 -16.83 -7.42
N ASP A 354 33.06 -18.16 -7.51
CA ASP A 354 34.23 -19.05 -7.44
C ASP A 354 34.59 -19.54 -8.86
N PRO A 355 35.69 -19.06 -9.46
CA PRO A 355 36.17 -19.56 -10.75
C PRO A 355 36.44 -21.07 -10.80
N ALA A 356 36.65 -21.71 -9.64
CA ALA A 356 36.81 -23.16 -9.54
C ALA A 356 35.48 -23.92 -9.71
N LEU A 357 34.35 -23.22 -9.56
CA LEU A 357 32.99 -23.75 -9.64
C LEU A 357 32.25 -23.23 -10.87
N ALA A 358 32.94 -22.69 -11.88
CA ALA A 358 32.34 -22.24 -13.14
C ALA A 358 32.05 -23.39 -14.14
N GLY A 359 31.78 -24.60 -13.63
CA GLY A 359 31.46 -25.78 -14.42
C GLY A 359 30.06 -25.71 -15.01
N ASN A 360 29.72 -26.61 -15.93
CA ASN A 360 28.32 -26.82 -16.30
C ASN A 360 27.92 -28.18 -15.72
N ASP A 361 27.54 -28.17 -14.46
CA ASP A 361 27.37 -29.34 -13.63
C ASP A 361 25.92 -29.85 -13.63
N MET A 362 25.77 -31.15 -13.34
CA MET A 362 24.48 -31.77 -13.12
C MET A 362 24.41 -32.21 -11.67
N LEU A 363 23.64 -31.47 -10.88
CA LEU A 363 23.55 -31.60 -9.43
C LEU A 363 22.21 -32.23 -9.06
N SER A 364 22.24 -33.19 -8.15
CA SER A 364 21.02 -33.68 -7.48
C SER A 364 20.96 -33.05 -6.10
N ALA A 365 19.80 -32.56 -5.71
CA ALA A 365 19.59 -31.99 -4.39
C ALA A 365 19.94 -32.99 -3.30
N ARG A 366 20.65 -32.50 -2.28
CA ARG A 366 20.97 -33.28 -1.10
C ARG A 366 19.80 -33.23 -0.14
N LEU A 367 19.27 -34.39 0.23
CA LEU A 367 18.24 -34.50 1.27
C LEU A 367 18.84 -34.26 2.65
N TYR A 368 18.22 -33.36 3.40
CA TYR A 368 18.46 -33.07 4.81
C TYR A 368 17.26 -33.57 5.63
N PRO A 369 17.39 -34.75 6.27
CA PRO A 369 16.26 -35.39 6.94
C PRO A 369 15.74 -34.58 8.12
N GLY A 370 14.43 -34.44 8.21
CA GLY A 370 13.82 -33.69 9.30
C GLY A 370 12.30 -33.63 9.18
N LYS A 371 11.64 -33.13 10.22
CA LYS A 371 10.19 -32.88 10.15
C LYS A 371 9.97 -31.49 9.59
N VAL A 372 9.20 -31.40 8.51
CA VAL A 372 8.85 -30.12 7.87
C VAL A 372 7.45 -29.73 8.29
N ARG A 373 7.27 -28.50 8.74
CA ARG A 373 5.97 -27.91 9.03
C ARG A 373 5.49 -27.14 7.81
N ASP A 374 4.25 -27.37 7.43
CA ASP A 374 3.57 -26.58 6.41
C ASP A 374 3.18 -25.22 6.98
N ASP A 375 3.66 -24.13 6.37
CA ASP A 375 3.45 -22.77 6.88
C ASP A 375 1.99 -22.32 6.80
N ASN A 376 1.22 -22.85 5.85
CA ASN A 376 -0.19 -22.50 5.63
C ASN A 376 -1.12 -23.13 6.67
N SER A 377 -0.97 -24.43 6.93
CA SER A 377 -1.84 -25.21 7.82
C SER A 377 -1.28 -25.34 9.24
N GLY A 378 0.02 -25.11 9.42
CA GLY A 378 0.74 -25.30 10.66
C GLY A 378 0.97 -26.76 11.07
N PHE A 379 0.55 -27.73 10.25
CA PHE A 379 0.74 -29.16 10.49
C PHE A 379 2.06 -29.68 9.90
N LEU A 380 2.47 -30.89 10.29
CA LEU A 380 3.62 -31.54 9.67
C LEU A 380 3.26 -32.07 8.28
N MET A 381 4.15 -31.83 7.31
CA MET A 381 4.09 -32.41 5.97
C MET A 381 4.49 -33.89 6.00
N ASP A 382 3.93 -34.67 5.07
CA ASP A 382 4.29 -36.08 4.85
C ASP A 382 5.46 -36.16 3.85
N VAL A 383 6.64 -35.71 4.30
CA VAL A 383 7.89 -35.65 3.54
C VAL A 383 9.07 -36.12 4.40
N ASP A 384 10.15 -36.55 3.76
CA ASP A 384 11.37 -37.04 4.39
C ASP A 384 12.25 -35.91 4.96
N GLY A 385 12.09 -34.67 4.47
CA GLY A 385 12.85 -33.51 4.89
C GLY A 385 12.83 -32.37 3.87
N VAL A 386 13.86 -31.52 3.92
CA VAL A 386 14.15 -30.51 2.89
C VAL A 386 15.32 -30.98 2.03
N ALA A 387 15.36 -30.61 0.76
CA ALA A 387 16.46 -30.96 -0.13
C ALA A 387 17.02 -29.72 -0.81
N MET A 388 18.34 -29.52 -0.77
CA MET A 388 18.96 -28.31 -1.30
C MET A 388 20.01 -28.60 -2.39
N ALA A 389 20.11 -27.73 -3.39
CA ALA A 389 21.18 -27.71 -4.39
C ALA A 389 21.54 -26.26 -4.76
N PHE A 390 22.83 -26.02 -4.98
CA PHE A 390 23.39 -24.70 -5.30
C PHE A 390 24.28 -24.84 -6.54
N GLY A 391 23.95 -24.19 -7.65
CA GLY A 391 24.76 -24.23 -8.89
C GLY A 391 25.99 -23.33 -8.82
N ARG A 392 25.82 -22.13 -8.25
CA ARG A 392 26.87 -21.13 -8.00
C ARG A 392 27.36 -20.45 -9.28
N ASN A 393 28.10 -21.12 -10.17
CA ASN A 393 28.56 -20.52 -11.44
C ASN A 393 28.52 -21.51 -12.61
N GLY A 394 28.27 -20.98 -13.80
CA GLY A 394 28.17 -21.75 -15.04
C GLY A 394 26.73 -22.20 -15.29
N ASN A 395 26.51 -22.98 -16.36
CA ASN A 395 25.16 -23.36 -16.76
C ASN A 395 24.84 -24.76 -16.23
N ASP A 396 24.23 -24.82 -15.07
CA ASP A 396 24.00 -26.02 -14.30
C ASP A 396 22.62 -26.64 -14.53
N THR A 397 22.46 -27.89 -14.10
CA THR A 397 21.18 -28.57 -14.05
C THR A 397 20.96 -29.13 -12.66
N LEU A 398 20.00 -28.57 -11.93
CA LEU A 398 19.66 -28.92 -10.55
C LEU A 398 18.40 -29.77 -10.53
N LEU A 399 18.50 -30.96 -9.96
CA LEU A 399 17.42 -31.95 -9.90
C LEU A 399 16.96 -32.16 -8.45
N GLY A 400 15.71 -31.84 -8.16
CA GLY A 400 15.08 -32.16 -6.88
C GLY A 400 14.97 -33.67 -6.62
N VAL A 401 14.69 -34.02 -5.38
CA VAL A 401 14.46 -35.39 -4.90
C VAL A 401 12.99 -35.59 -4.54
N ASN A 402 12.50 -36.81 -4.71
CA ASN A 402 11.10 -37.11 -4.37
C ASN A 402 10.88 -37.05 -2.85
N ASP A 403 9.63 -36.83 -2.46
CA ASP A 403 9.17 -36.89 -1.08
C ASP A 403 9.91 -35.90 -0.15
N ALA A 404 10.34 -34.73 -0.66
CA ALA A 404 11.03 -33.69 0.10
C ALA A 404 10.72 -32.30 -0.48
N VAL A 405 10.65 -31.28 0.37
CA VAL A 405 10.57 -29.88 -0.07
C VAL A 405 11.91 -29.49 -0.70
N ASN A 406 11.94 -29.30 -2.02
CA ASN A 406 13.15 -28.96 -2.76
C ASN A 406 13.39 -27.45 -2.73
N MET A 407 14.62 -27.04 -2.50
CA MET A 407 15.08 -25.66 -2.46
C MET A 407 16.30 -25.55 -3.39
N LEU A 408 16.10 -25.04 -4.60
CA LEU A 408 17.09 -25.07 -5.67
C LEU A 408 17.51 -23.65 -6.04
N TYR A 409 18.82 -23.42 -6.12
CA TYR A 409 19.43 -22.11 -6.35
C TYR A 409 20.38 -22.18 -7.55
N GLY A 410 20.06 -21.51 -8.66
CA GLY A 410 20.85 -21.55 -9.89
C GLY A 410 22.24 -20.95 -9.71
N GLY A 411 22.30 -19.68 -9.35
CA GLY A 411 23.56 -18.96 -9.23
C GLY A 411 23.80 -18.09 -10.46
N ASN A 412 25.04 -18.01 -10.90
CA ASN A 412 25.44 -17.29 -12.11
C ASN A 412 25.48 -18.22 -13.33
N GLY A 413 24.53 -18.08 -14.24
CA GLY A 413 24.56 -18.78 -15.53
C GLY A 413 23.17 -18.97 -16.11
N ASN A 414 23.05 -19.83 -17.12
CA ASN A 414 21.75 -20.19 -17.66
C ASN A 414 21.41 -21.60 -17.17
N ASP A 415 20.75 -21.69 -16.02
CA ASP A 415 20.55 -22.88 -15.23
C ASP A 415 19.23 -23.58 -15.54
N HIS A 416 19.17 -24.88 -15.26
CA HIS A 416 17.96 -25.67 -15.39
C HIS A 416 17.57 -26.31 -14.06
N LEU A 417 16.54 -25.77 -13.42
CA LEU A 417 16.05 -26.21 -12.12
C LEU A 417 14.78 -27.04 -12.30
N VAL A 418 14.76 -28.24 -11.70
CA VAL A 418 13.63 -29.17 -11.80
C VAL A 418 13.22 -29.65 -10.41
N GLY A 419 12.07 -29.17 -9.94
CA GLY A 419 11.38 -29.65 -8.76
C GLY A 419 10.70 -31.01 -8.97
N ARG A 420 9.77 -31.36 -8.08
CA ARG A 420 9.11 -32.67 -7.96
C ARG A 420 7.61 -32.52 -7.75
N ALA A 421 7.05 -33.17 -6.73
CA ALA A 421 5.59 -33.33 -6.56
C ALA A 421 5.09 -32.72 -5.25
N THR A 422 5.99 -32.09 -4.52
CA THR A 422 5.84 -31.45 -3.21
C THR A 422 6.04 -29.95 -3.40
N ASP A 423 5.61 -29.17 -2.42
CA ASP A 423 5.74 -27.70 -2.44
C ASP A 423 7.22 -27.27 -2.45
N ASP A 424 7.74 -26.96 -3.63
CA ASP A 424 9.15 -26.71 -3.90
C ASP A 424 9.45 -25.21 -4.10
N HIS A 425 10.70 -24.81 -3.86
CA HIS A 425 11.21 -23.44 -4.02
C HIS A 425 12.37 -23.43 -5.02
N LEU A 426 12.20 -22.72 -6.12
CA LEU A 426 13.19 -22.62 -7.18
C LEU A 426 13.55 -21.15 -7.41
N PHE A 427 14.85 -20.83 -7.27
CA PHE A 427 15.43 -19.51 -7.51
C PHE A 427 16.45 -19.62 -8.65
N GLY A 428 16.20 -18.98 -9.79
CA GLY A 428 17.16 -18.94 -10.91
C GLY A 428 18.38 -18.10 -10.56
N GLN A 429 18.14 -16.93 -9.97
CA GLN A 429 19.13 -15.92 -9.60
C GLN A 429 19.66 -15.17 -10.83
N TYR A 430 20.85 -15.44 -11.34
CA TYR A 430 21.45 -14.61 -12.39
C TYR A 430 21.63 -15.39 -13.70
N GLY A 431 21.01 -14.89 -14.76
CA GLY A 431 21.12 -15.37 -16.14
C GLY A 431 19.78 -15.89 -16.66
N ASN A 432 19.77 -16.61 -17.78
CA ASN A 432 18.54 -16.99 -18.47
C ASN A 432 18.19 -18.44 -18.14
N ASP A 433 17.42 -18.61 -17.08
CA ASP A 433 17.18 -19.88 -16.43
C ASP A 433 15.92 -20.57 -16.95
N THR A 434 15.82 -21.86 -16.66
CA THR A 434 14.62 -22.64 -16.91
C THR A 434 14.20 -23.37 -15.64
N LEU A 435 13.14 -22.88 -15.02
CA LEU A 435 12.58 -23.40 -13.78
C LEU A 435 11.35 -24.24 -14.08
N ARG A 436 11.26 -25.44 -13.49
CA ARG A 436 10.10 -26.33 -13.59
C ARG A 436 9.73 -26.83 -12.20
N GLY A 437 8.62 -26.33 -11.65
CA GLY A 437 8.16 -26.69 -10.29
C GLY A 437 7.72 -28.15 -10.20
N GLY A 438 6.76 -28.52 -11.05
CA GLY A 438 6.21 -29.87 -11.09
C GLY A 438 4.83 -29.91 -10.45
N GLY A 439 4.63 -30.81 -9.49
CA GLY A 439 3.40 -30.87 -8.71
C GLY A 439 3.60 -30.23 -7.34
N GLY A 440 2.54 -29.71 -6.74
CA GLY A 440 2.61 -29.11 -5.40
C GLY A 440 2.18 -27.65 -5.44
N ASN A 441 2.39 -26.95 -4.34
CA ASN A 441 2.29 -25.49 -4.31
C ASN A 441 3.69 -24.91 -4.44
N ASP A 442 4.17 -24.70 -5.67
CA ASP A 442 5.57 -24.33 -5.90
C ASP A 442 5.77 -22.82 -5.93
N ILE A 443 6.98 -22.37 -5.58
CA ILE A 443 7.46 -21.01 -5.77
C ILE A 443 8.58 -21.01 -6.80
N LEU A 444 8.40 -20.26 -7.87
CA LEU A 444 9.36 -20.11 -8.96
C LEU A 444 9.73 -18.63 -9.09
N ILE A 445 10.99 -18.29 -8.84
CA ILE A 445 11.54 -16.94 -8.98
C ILE A 445 12.69 -17.00 -9.99
N GLY A 446 12.52 -16.37 -11.15
CA GLY A 446 13.52 -16.34 -12.23
C GLY A 446 14.77 -15.56 -11.80
N GLY A 447 14.62 -14.26 -11.56
CA GLY A 447 15.70 -13.40 -11.09
C GLY A 447 16.17 -12.44 -12.18
N ASP A 448 17.46 -12.23 -12.36
CA ASP A 448 18.03 -11.38 -13.41
C ASP A 448 18.26 -12.17 -14.70
N GLY A 449 17.41 -12.01 -15.72
CA GLY A 449 17.59 -12.58 -17.05
C GLY A 449 16.27 -12.84 -17.75
N SER A 450 16.31 -13.47 -18.93
CA SER A 450 15.11 -13.83 -19.69
C SER A 450 14.78 -15.30 -19.47
N ASP A 451 13.94 -15.55 -18.48
CA ASP A 451 13.73 -16.87 -17.88
C ASP A 451 12.57 -17.63 -18.50
N VAL A 452 12.54 -18.93 -18.23
CA VAL A 452 11.46 -19.83 -18.63
C VAL A 452 10.91 -20.50 -17.38
N LEU A 453 9.72 -20.11 -16.97
CA LEU A 453 9.08 -20.60 -15.75
C LEU A 453 7.93 -21.53 -16.11
N ILE A 454 8.02 -22.79 -15.68
CA ILE A 454 7.09 -23.87 -16.04
C ILE A 454 6.37 -24.36 -14.79
N ALA A 455 5.11 -23.93 -14.65
CA ALA A 455 4.20 -24.35 -13.59
C ALA A 455 3.29 -25.46 -14.10
N GLU A 456 3.28 -26.62 -13.44
CA GLU A 456 2.49 -27.78 -13.88
C GLU A 456 1.22 -27.98 -13.03
N THR A 457 1.23 -28.84 -12.00
CA THR A 457 -0.01 -29.19 -11.29
C THR A 457 -0.02 -28.70 -9.85
N GLY A 458 -1.05 -27.94 -9.50
CA GLY A 458 -1.20 -27.38 -8.16
C GLY A 458 -1.22 -25.86 -8.25
N PRO A 459 -1.40 -25.17 -7.11
CA PRO A 459 -1.36 -23.72 -7.06
C PRO A 459 0.07 -23.21 -6.86
N ASP A 460 0.65 -22.66 -7.91
CA ASP A 460 2.02 -22.14 -7.89
C ASP A 460 2.04 -20.62 -7.86
N THR A 461 3.07 -20.04 -7.24
CA THR A 461 3.42 -18.62 -7.31
C THR A 461 4.64 -18.47 -8.21
N ILE A 462 4.53 -17.64 -9.25
CA ILE A 462 5.56 -17.49 -10.27
C ILE A 462 5.91 -16.02 -10.46
N THR A 463 7.21 -15.74 -10.45
CA THR A 463 7.81 -14.42 -10.62
C THR A 463 8.92 -14.52 -11.66
N GLY A 464 8.85 -13.70 -12.72
CA GLY A 464 9.87 -13.66 -13.77
C GLY A 464 11.16 -12.99 -13.29
N GLY A 465 11.04 -11.78 -12.73
CA GLY A 465 12.14 -10.93 -12.37
C GLY A 465 12.47 -9.94 -13.48
N ARG A 466 13.75 -9.82 -13.84
CA ARG A 466 14.25 -8.82 -14.79
C ARG A 466 14.62 -9.45 -16.11
N GLY A 467 13.80 -9.24 -17.12
CA GLY A 467 14.12 -9.56 -18.51
C GLY A 467 12.85 -9.92 -19.24
N GLY A 468 12.97 -10.51 -20.43
CA GLY A 468 11.81 -10.96 -21.18
C GLY A 468 11.47 -12.40 -20.83
N ASP A 469 10.56 -12.60 -19.90
CA ASP A 469 10.31 -13.90 -19.28
C ASP A 469 9.23 -14.71 -19.99
N VAL A 470 9.29 -16.03 -19.86
CA VAL A 470 8.34 -16.96 -20.49
C VAL A 470 7.65 -17.81 -19.44
N PHE A 471 6.44 -17.39 -19.08
CA PHE A 471 5.54 -18.11 -18.19
C PHE A 471 4.80 -19.21 -18.96
N ARG A 472 5.04 -20.48 -18.65
CA ARG A 472 4.33 -21.64 -19.22
C ARG A 472 3.50 -22.33 -18.16
N LEU A 473 2.22 -22.00 -18.15
CA LEU A 473 1.27 -22.49 -17.17
C LEU A 473 0.41 -23.59 -17.78
N VAL A 474 0.31 -24.72 -17.08
CA VAL A 474 -0.72 -25.72 -17.34
C VAL A 474 -2.02 -25.30 -16.63
N SER A 475 -3.16 -25.89 -16.95
CA SER A 475 -4.43 -25.57 -16.30
C SER A 475 -4.41 -25.93 -14.80
N GLY A 476 -4.40 -24.91 -13.95
CA GLY A 476 -4.31 -25.01 -12.49
C GLY A 476 -4.64 -23.66 -11.82
N ASN A 477 -4.35 -23.53 -10.53
CA ASN A 477 -4.63 -22.30 -9.76
C ASN A 477 -3.34 -21.49 -9.55
N HIS A 478 -2.78 -20.93 -10.62
CA HIS A 478 -1.47 -20.25 -10.55
C HIS A 478 -1.61 -18.74 -10.32
N VAL A 479 -0.59 -18.15 -9.70
CA VAL A 479 -0.44 -16.72 -9.50
C VAL A 479 0.86 -16.27 -10.18
N VAL A 480 0.77 -15.31 -11.09
CA VAL A 480 1.91 -14.65 -11.71
C VAL A 480 2.01 -13.25 -11.14
N THR A 481 3.18 -12.85 -10.63
CA THR A 481 3.25 -11.67 -9.74
C THR A 481 3.86 -10.42 -10.36
N ASP A 482 4.50 -10.52 -11.52
CA ASP A 482 5.24 -9.41 -12.14
C ASP A 482 5.16 -9.36 -13.69
N PHE A 483 4.20 -10.06 -14.29
CA PHE A 483 4.09 -10.15 -15.75
C PHE A 483 3.98 -8.77 -16.43
N SER A 484 4.89 -8.48 -17.37
CA SER A 484 4.99 -7.21 -18.08
C SER A 484 5.25 -7.41 -19.58
N PHE A 485 4.32 -6.98 -20.43
CA PHE A 485 4.59 -6.89 -21.87
C PHE A 485 5.68 -5.87 -22.21
N GLY A 486 5.93 -4.91 -21.32
CA GLY A 486 6.96 -3.88 -21.49
C GLY A 486 8.37 -4.47 -21.40
N ASP A 487 8.55 -5.48 -20.55
CA ASP A 487 9.81 -6.20 -20.36
C ASP A 487 10.00 -7.34 -21.38
N GLU A 488 9.05 -7.49 -22.31
CA GLU A 488 8.97 -8.50 -23.36
C GLU A 488 8.45 -9.88 -22.92
N ASP A 489 7.74 -9.94 -21.79
CA ASP A 489 7.21 -11.19 -21.25
C ASP A 489 6.22 -11.89 -22.17
N GLN A 490 6.16 -13.21 -22.01
CA GLN A 490 5.29 -14.10 -22.75
C GLN A 490 4.60 -15.10 -21.83
N LEU A 491 3.27 -15.00 -21.79
CA LEU A 491 2.44 -15.99 -21.12
C LEU A 491 1.94 -17.06 -22.10
N TYR A 492 2.08 -18.32 -21.74
CA TYR A 492 1.50 -19.48 -22.41
C TYR A 492 0.61 -20.24 -21.42
N LEU A 493 -0.65 -20.40 -21.79
CA LEU A 493 -1.63 -21.17 -21.03
C LEU A 493 -2.01 -22.43 -21.80
N ASP A 494 -1.78 -23.61 -21.25
CA ASP A 494 -2.01 -24.91 -21.91
C ASP A 494 -1.35 -24.99 -23.31
N GLY A 495 -0.14 -24.44 -23.42
CA GLY A 495 0.63 -24.36 -24.68
C GLY A 495 0.11 -23.33 -25.69
N VAL A 496 -0.92 -22.56 -25.33
CA VAL A 496 -1.47 -21.48 -26.14
C VAL A 496 -0.90 -20.15 -25.67
N ARG A 497 -0.20 -19.43 -26.57
CA ARG A 497 0.31 -18.09 -26.26
C ARG A 497 -0.84 -17.12 -25.98
N MET A 498 -0.82 -16.50 -24.81
CA MET A 498 -1.75 -15.45 -24.40
C MET A 498 -1.24 -14.11 -24.93
N THR A 499 -1.71 -13.74 -26.13
CA THR A 499 -1.51 -12.39 -26.65
C THR A 499 -2.36 -11.40 -25.86
N ARG A 500 -2.01 -10.10 -25.85
CA ARG A 500 -2.85 -9.03 -25.29
C ARG A 500 -4.35 -9.17 -25.62
N ALA A 501 -4.69 -9.32 -26.90
CA ALA A 501 -6.08 -9.53 -27.34
C ALA A 501 -6.79 -10.78 -26.76
N ARG A 502 -6.04 -11.79 -26.32
CA ARG A 502 -6.60 -13.00 -25.68
C ARG A 502 -6.77 -12.80 -24.18
N LEU A 503 -5.89 -12.05 -23.53
CA LEU A 503 -6.06 -11.64 -22.14
C LEU A 503 -7.29 -10.76 -21.99
N GLU A 504 -7.43 -9.74 -22.83
CA GLU A 504 -8.60 -8.84 -22.87
C GLU A 504 -9.91 -9.60 -23.10
N ALA A 505 -9.91 -10.58 -24.00
CA ALA A 505 -11.14 -11.32 -24.34
C ALA A 505 -11.57 -12.34 -23.27
N ASN A 506 -10.66 -12.79 -22.41
CA ASN A 506 -10.91 -13.92 -21.49
C ASN A 506 -10.66 -13.59 -20.01
N GLY A 507 -10.12 -12.41 -19.71
CA GLY A 507 -9.79 -11.96 -18.37
C GLY A 507 -10.88 -11.12 -17.72
N VAL A 508 -10.87 -11.09 -16.40
CA VAL A 508 -11.74 -10.26 -15.55
C VAL A 508 -10.84 -9.42 -14.66
N MET A 509 -10.91 -8.09 -14.83
CA MET A 509 -10.23 -7.12 -13.99
C MET A 509 -10.84 -7.10 -12.58
N ARG A 510 -10.01 -7.02 -11.54
CA ARG A 510 -10.45 -6.95 -10.14
C ARG A 510 -9.73 -5.83 -9.39
N ASP A 511 -10.53 -4.93 -8.84
CA ASP A 511 -10.15 -4.00 -7.78
C ASP A 511 -10.44 -4.70 -6.44
N ILE A 512 -9.40 -5.16 -5.75
CA ILE A 512 -9.46 -5.94 -4.51
C ILE A 512 -9.56 -5.03 -3.30
N ASP A 513 -8.86 -3.90 -3.29
CA ASP A 513 -8.83 -2.96 -2.16
C ASP A 513 -9.87 -1.82 -2.27
N ASN A 514 -10.57 -1.75 -3.41
CA ASN A 514 -11.64 -0.80 -3.74
C ASN A 514 -11.13 0.65 -3.72
N ASP A 515 -9.87 0.86 -4.10
CA ASP A 515 -9.24 2.18 -4.24
C ASP A 515 -9.53 2.86 -5.60
N GLY A 516 -10.19 2.13 -6.51
CA GLY A 516 -10.56 2.59 -7.84
C GLY A 516 -9.58 2.18 -8.94
N TYR A 517 -8.49 1.48 -8.61
CA TYR A 517 -7.54 0.90 -9.55
C TYR A 517 -7.76 -0.61 -9.70
N VAL A 518 -7.33 -1.18 -10.82
CA VAL A 518 -7.33 -2.64 -10.97
C VAL A 518 -6.05 -3.21 -10.39
N ASP A 519 -6.19 -4.12 -9.43
CA ASP A 519 -5.07 -4.85 -8.84
C ASP A 519 -4.70 -6.08 -9.68
N ASP A 520 -5.69 -6.88 -10.07
CA ASP A 520 -5.47 -8.21 -10.67
C ASP A 520 -6.21 -8.41 -11.99
N LEU A 521 -5.59 -9.15 -12.92
CA LEU A 521 -6.28 -9.81 -14.04
C LEU A 521 -6.55 -11.27 -13.72
N LEU A 522 -7.82 -11.66 -13.73
CA LEU A 522 -8.25 -13.04 -13.51
C LEU A 522 -8.57 -13.77 -14.81
N LEU A 523 -7.87 -14.85 -15.14
CA LEU A 523 -8.16 -15.70 -16.30
C LEU A 523 -8.81 -17.01 -15.85
N SER A 524 -9.87 -17.42 -16.54
CA SER A 524 -10.43 -18.77 -16.39
C SER A 524 -9.69 -19.76 -17.28
N ALA A 525 -9.06 -20.78 -16.68
CA ALA A 525 -8.22 -21.75 -17.38
C ALA A 525 -8.68 -23.18 -17.10
N GLY A 526 -9.49 -23.77 -17.99
CA GLY A 526 -9.90 -25.17 -17.87
C GLY A 526 -10.51 -25.53 -16.50
N SER A 527 -9.75 -26.28 -15.67
CA SER A 527 -10.13 -26.70 -14.31
C SER A 527 -9.69 -25.76 -13.17
N GLY A 528 -9.07 -24.61 -13.48
CA GLY A 528 -8.53 -23.68 -12.49
C GLY A 528 -8.59 -22.22 -12.92
N ARG A 529 -7.81 -21.38 -12.22
CA ARG A 529 -7.85 -19.93 -12.30
C ARG A 529 -6.41 -19.39 -12.29
N ILE A 530 -6.08 -18.53 -13.25
CA ILE A 530 -4.81 -17.80 -13.23
C ILE A 530 -5.08 -16.39 -12.72
N SER A 531 -4.33 -15.95 -11.72
CA SER A 531 -4.28 -14.54 -11.31
C SER A 531 -2.99 -13.95 -11.82
N ILE A 532 -3.06 -12.80 -12.49
CA ILE A 532 -1.90 -11.95 -12.73
C ILE A 532 -2.05 -10.78 -11.76
N VAL A 533 -1.16 -10.70 -10.78
CA VAL A 533 -1.17 -9.68 -9.72
C VAL A 533 -0.47 -8.43 -10.22
N ASP A 534 -0.86 -7.29 -9.65
CA ASP A 534 -0.34 -5.96 -10.00
C ASP A 534 -0.39 -5.70 -11.51
N TYR A 535 -1.55 -5.99 -12.09
CA TYR A 535 -1.82 -5.81 -13.51
C TYR A 535 -1.81 -4.32 -13.93
N ARG A 536 -1.54 -3.41 -12.99
CA ARG A 536 -1.36 -1.96 -13.16
C ARG A 536 -0.37 -1.60 -14.29
N ASN A 537 0.50 -2.53 -14.67
CA ASN A 537 1.48 -2.35 -15.75
C ASN A 537 1.05 -2.89 -17.15
N VAL A 538 -0.16 -3.46 -17.33
CA VAL A 538 -0.38 -4.39 -18.47
C VAL A 538 -1.47 -4.00 -19.49
N ILE A 539 -2.42 -3.08 -19.24
CA ILE A 539 -3.33 -2.60 -20.31
C ILE A 539 -3.55 -1.09 -20.34
N ALA A 540 -3.72 -0.61 -21.58
CA ALA A 540 -4.62 0.48 -21.93
C ALA A 540 -6.05 0.00 -21.59
N ASP A 541 -6.58 0.45 -20.47
CA ASP A 541 -7.89 0.05 -19.94
C ASP A 541 -9.08 0.73 -20.65
N GLY A 542 -8.80 1.62 -21.60
CA GLY A 542 -9.76 2.40 -22.37
C GLY A 542 -10.21 3.67 -21.67
N VAL A 543 -9.59 4.04 -20.54
CA VAL A 543 -9.85 5.25 -19.77
C VAL A 543 -8.64 6.17 -19.85
N VAL A 544 -8.82 7.32 -20.47
CA VAL A 544 -7.74 8.33 -20.53
C VAL A 544 -7.63 9.05 -19.19
N SER A 545 -6.53 8.85 -18.47
CA SER A 545 -6.31 9.44 -17.13
C SER A 545 -5.37 10.65 -17.13
N GLY A 546 -5.80 11.73 -16.47
CA GLY A 546 -4.99 12.86 -16.06
C GLY A 546 -4.07 12.57 -14.86
N THR A 547 -3.39 13.59 -14.39
CA THR A 547 -2.51 13.58 -13.20
C THR A 547 -3.20 14.28 -12.03
N SER A 548 -2.51 14.45 -10.89
CA SER A 548 -3.03 15.24 -9.77
C SER A 548 -2.81 16.75 -9.92
N GLY A 549 -2.32 17.22 -11.07
CA GLY A 549 -2.11 18.63 -11.37
C GLY A 549 -2.81 19.02 -12.68
N ALA A 550 -2.80 20.33 -13.00
CA ALA A 550 -3.52 20.84 -14.18
C ALA A 550 -3.05 20.18 -15.49
N ASP A 551 -3.98 19.51 -16.17
CA ASP A 551 -3.76 18.74 -17.38
C ASP A 551 -4.39 19.37 -18.62
N ARG A 552 -3.86 18.97 -19.78
CA ARG A 552 -4.42 19.32 -21.08
C ARG A 552 -4.62 18.06 -21.93
N ILE A 553 -5.81 17.49 -21.83
CA ILE A 553 -6.18 16.21 -22.43
C ILE A 553 -6.88 16.47 -23.78
N ASN A 554 -6.19 16.14 -24.88
CA ASN A 554 -6.67 16.31 -26.26
C ASN A 554 -6.26 15.13 -27.14
N GLU A 555 -6.55 15.18 -28.44
CA GLU A 555 -6.21 14.15 -29.46
C GLU A 555 -4.76 13.63 -29.46
N ASN A 556 -3.81 14.38 -28.89
CA ASN A 556 -2.40 13.99 -28.78
C ASN A 556 -2.00 13.51 -27.38
N TYR A 557 -2.91 13.59 -26.42
CA TYR A 557 -2.67 13.11 -25.06
C TYR A 557 -2.57 11.59 -25.06
N LYS A 558 -1.59 11.11 -24.30
CA LYS A 558 -1.37 9.70 -24.02
C LYS A 558 -1.02 9.63 -22.55
N ASP A 559 -1.82 8.93 -21.78
CA ASP A 559 -1.57 8.68 -20.38
C ASP A 559 -0.47 7.62 -20.18
N PHE A 560 -0.34 7.21 -18.92
CA PHE A 560 0.76 6.39 -18.44
C PHE A 560 0.73 4.97 -19.01
N ASP A 561 -0.45 4.35 -19.03
CA ASP A 561 -0.76 3.02 -19.55
C ASP A 561 -0.98 3.00 -21.08
N GLY A 562 -1.09 4.17 -21.70
CA GLY A 562 -0.88 4.35 -23.13
C GLY A 562 -2.16 4.49 -23.95
N ASP A 563 -3.29 4.65 -23.26
CA ASP A 563 -4.56 5.04 -23.83
C ASP A 563 -4.48 6.39 -24.53
N ARG A 564 -5.38 6.56 -25.48
CA ARG A 564 -5.44 7.74 -26.33
C ARG A 564 -6.88 8.13 -26.53
N MET A 565 -7.08 9.43 -26.64
CA MET A 565 -8.31 9.98 -27.17
C MET A 565 -8.57 9.39 -28.56
N ASP A 566 -9.79 8.90 -28.78
CA ASP A 566 -10.25 8.36 -30.06
C ASP A 566 -11.53 9.08 -30.51
N TRP A 567 -11.95 8.85 -31.77
CA TRP A 567 -13.11 9.55 -32.36
C TRP A 567 -14.41 8.72 -32.30
N ARG A 568 -14.43 7.62 -31.55
CA ARG A 568 -15.55 6.68 -31.46
C ARG A 568 -16.26 6.74 -30.10
N GLY A 569 -15.72 7.47 -29.14
CA GLY A 569 -16.23 7.60 -27.78
C GLY A 569 -15.20 7.08 -26.76
N VAL A 570 -14.84 7.89 -25.77
CA VAL A 570 -13.84 7.58 -24.73
C VAL A 570 -14.36 7.87 -23.33
N THR A 571 -13.78 7.20 -22.32
CA THR A 571 -13.93 7.62 -20.92
C THR A 571 -12.68 8.39 -20.51
N VAL A 572 -12.83 9.54 -19.85
CA VAL A 572 -11.73 10.40 -19.42
C VAL A 572 -11.91 10.80 -17.96
N MET A 573 -10.82 10.80 -17.20
CA MET A 573 -10.77 11.26 -15.81
C MET A 573 -9.67 12.32 -15.64
N GLY A 574 -10.05 13.56 -15.29
CA GLY A 574 -9.14 14.69 -15.03
C GLY A 574 -8.38 14.53 -13.71
N ARG A 575 -9.06 14.00 -12.68
CA ARG A 575 -8.58 13.77 -11.30
C ARG A 575 -8.45 15.06 -10.49
N GLY A 576 -7.33 15.77 -10.61
CA GLY A 576 -7.05 16.90 -9.73
C GLY A 576 -6.25 17.96 -10.46
N GLY A 577 -6.61 19.23 -10.28
CA GLY A 577 -5.99 20.30 -11.04
C GLY A 577 -7.06 21.18 -11.68
N ASN A 578 -6.67 22.10 -12.54
CA ASN A 578 -7.64 22.82 -13.36
C ASN A 578 -7.43 22.33 -14.80
N ASP A 579 -8.26 21.42 -15.25
CA ASP A 579 -8.00 20.61 -16.44
C ASP A 579 -8.70 21.18 -17.69
N ASP A 580 -8.09 20.99 -18.85
CA ASP A 580 -8.65 21.32 -20.18
C ASP A 580 -8.82 20.02 -20.97
N ILE A 581 -10.05 19.48 -21.01
CA ILE A 581 -10.37 18.14 -21.54
C ILE A 581 -11.29 18.22 -22.76
N LEU A 582 -10.93 17.49 -23.82
CA LEU A 582 -11.59 17.50 -25.12
C LEU A 582 -11.96 16.11 -25.66
N GLY A 583 -13.25 15.71 -25.58
CA GLY A 583 -13.79 14.38 -25.96
C GLY A 583 -13.65 13.98 -27.44
N LEU A 584 -13.62 14.96 -28.35
CA LEU A 584 -13.50 14.82 -29.81
C LEU A 584 -14.80 14.53 -30.57
N ALA A 585 -15.12 13.26 -30.81
CA ALA A 585 -16.31 12.84 -31.53
C ALA A 585 -16.64 11.43 -31.05
N GLY A 586 -17.92 11.06 -31.04
CA GLY A 586 -18.38 9.84 -30.40
C GLY A 586 -19.16 10.18 -29.13
N ASN A 587 -19.63 9.16 -28.42
CA ASN A 587 -20.32 9.36 -27.16
C ASN A 587 -19.30 9.22 -26.03
N ASP A 588 -18.88 10.33 -25.44
CA ASP A 588 -17.82 10.40 -24.45
C ASP A 588 -18.38 10.41 -23.01
N VAL A 589 -17.57 9.95 -22.05
CA VAL A 589 -17.81 10.12 -20.61
C VAL A 589 -16.61 10.84 -20.02
N ILE A 590 -16.77 12.11 -19.65
CA ILE A 590 -15.68 12.97 -19.19
C ILE A 590 -15.94 13.39 -17.75
N ARG A 591 -14.95 13.22 -16.87
CA ARG A 591 -14.99 13.65 -15.47
C ARG A 591 -13.83 14.62 -15.19
N GLY A 592 -14.11 15.81 -14.66
CA GLY A 592 -13.09 16.76 -14.18
C GLY A 592 -12.55 16.39 -12.80
N ASP A 593 -13.44 15.91 -11.92
CA ASP A 593 -13.19 15.55 -10.53
C ASP A 593 -12.89 16.75 -9.63
N SER A 594 -11.65 17.17 -9.41
CA SER A 594 -11.34 18.25 -8.46
C SER A 594 -10.54 19.41 -9.04
N GLY A 595 -11.07 20.61 -8.88
CA GLY A 595 -10.52 21.90 -9.29
C GLY A 595 -11.44 22.60 -10.29
N ASN A 596 -10.97 23.64 -10.98
CA ASN A 596 -11.84 24.41 -11.90
C ASN A 596 -11.57 23.93 -13.33
N ASP A 597 -12.40 23.03 -13.82
CA ASP A 597 -12.16 22.28 -15.05
C ASP A 597 -12.91 22.87 -16.24
N THR A 598 -12.38 22.62 -17.44
CA THR A 598 -13.00 22.96 -18.72
C THR A 598 -13.18 21.69 -19.53
N LEU A 599 -14.43 21.27 -19.71
CA LEU A 599 -14.80 20.01 -20.36
C LEU A 599 -15.59 20.28 -21.64
N GLN A 600 -15.18 19.65 -22.76
CA GLN A 600 -15.88 19.78 -24.04
C GLN A 600 -16.11 18.42 -24.72
N GLY A 601 -17.38 18.04 -24.91
CA GLY A 601 -17.77 16.77 -25.55
C GLY A 601 -17.63 16.79 -27.08
N ARG A 602 -18.21 17.82 -27.72
CA ARG A 602 -18.27 18.12 -29.16
C ARG A 602 -19.41 17.44 -29.93
N MET A 603 -19.24 16.23 -30.44
CA MET A 603 -20.19 15.62 -31.38
C MET A 603 -20.50 14.20 -30.92
N GLY A 604 -21.74 13.93 -30.57
CA GLY A 604 -22.20 12.68 -30.02
C GLY A 604 -22.97 12.92 -28.72
N ASN A 605 -23.53 11.87 -28.14
CA ASN A 605 -24.31 11.99 -26.90
C ASN A 605 -23.35 11.81 -25.73
N ASP A 606 -22.86 12.91 -25.19
CA ASP A 606 -21.77 12.94 -24.22
C ASP A 606 -22.29 13.04 -22.77
N GLN A 607 -21.48 12.57 -21.82
CA GLN A 607 -21.71 12.76 -20.38
C GLN A 607 -20.53 13.50 -19.78
N LEU A 608 -20.77 14.73 -19.31
CA LEU A 608 -19.75 15.60 -18.73
C LEU A 608 -20.07 15.83 -17.25
N LEU A 609 -19.13 15.50 -16.37
CA LEU A 609 -19.22 15.70 -14.92
C LEU A 609 -18.09 16.63 -14.46
N GLY A 610 -18.42 17.81 -13.96
CA GLY A 610 -17.46 18.80 -13.44
C GLY A 610 -16.80 18.29 -12.17
N GLY A 611 -17.57 18.19 -11.09
CA GLY A 611 -17.11 17.63 -9.82
C GLY A 611 -17.05 18.70 -8.74
N SER A 612 -15.86 18.99 -8.22
CA SER A 612 -15.69 20.02 -7.20
C SER A 612 -14.83 21.17 -7.70
N GLY A 613 -15.37 22.38 -7.66
CA GLY A 613 -14.72 23.60 -8.16
C GLY A 613 -15.67 24.33 -9.11
N ASN A 614 -15.23 25.44 -9.71
CA ASN A 614 -16.08 26.20 -10.63
C ASN A 614 -15.78 25.76 -12.06
N ASP A 615 -16.61 24.89 -12.60
CA ASP A 615 -16.35 24.18 -13.84
C ASP A 615 -17.04 24.81 -15.05
N SER A 616 -16.51 24.56 -16.24
CA SER A 616 -17.06 25.00 -17.52
C SER A 616 -17.29 23.79 -18.42
N LEU A 617 -18.55 23.42 -18.64
CA LEU A 617 -18.96 22.25 -19.40
C LEU A 617 -19.68 22.66 -20.69
N VAL A 618 -19.27 22.10 -21.83
CA VAL A 618 -19.91 22.32 -23.13
C VAL A 618 -20.18 20.96 -23.79
N GLY A 619 -21.46 20.59 -23.93
CA GLY A 619 -21.90 19.34 -24.55
C GLY A 619 -21.54 19.30 -26.03
N GLY A 620 -22.19 20.14 -26.82
CA GLY A 620 -21.83 20.38 -28.21
C GLY A 620 -22.95 20.04 -29.18
N GLY A 621 -23.02 18.80 -29.64
CA GLY A 621 -23.99 18.41 -30.66
C GLY A 621 -24.46 17.00 -30.42
N ASP A 622 -25.76 16.76 -30.65
CA ASP A 622 -26.52 15.59 -30.19
C ASP A 622 -26.93 15.74 -28.73
N ASN A 623 -27.49 14.70 -28.09
CA ASN A 623 -28.17 14.88 -26.79
C ASN A 623 -27.21 14.60 -25.63
N ASP A 624 -26.86 15.63 -24.88
CA ASP A 624 -25.81 15.56 -23.86
C ASP A 624 -26.36 15.56 -22.43
N ILE A 625 -25.56 15.06 -21.49
CA ILE A 625 -25.79 15.15 -20.05
C ILE A 625 -24.63 15.92 -19.41
N LEU A 626 -24.92 17.05 -18.77
CA LEU A 626 -23.93 17.89 -18.11
C LEU A 626 -24.29 18.07 -16.63
N LEU A 627 -23.36 17.71 -15.73
CA LEU A 627 -23.53 17.82 -14.28
C LEU A 627 -22.39 18.66 -13.69
N GLY A 628 -22.71 19.83 -13.11
CA GLY A 628 -21.73 20.73 -12.48
C GLY A 628 -21.20 20.19 -11.16
N HIS A 629 -22.11 19.74 -10.29
CA HIS A 629 -21.87 19.22 -8.94
C HIS A 629 -21.64 20.32 -7.89
N SER A 630 -20.42 20.65 -7.50
CA SER A 630 -20.22 21.59 -6.39
C SER A 630 -19.31 22.74 -6.78
N GLY A 631 -19.82 23.97 -6.70
CA GLY A 631 -19.11 25.18 -7.13
C GLY A 631 -20.01 26.01 -8.04
N ASN A 632 -19.51 27.14 -8.56
CA ASN A 632 -20.32 28.01 -9.41
C ASN A 632 -20.02 27.69 -10.88
N ASP A 633 -20.86 26.86 -11.48
CA ASP A 633 -20.55 26.21 -12.75
C ASP A 633 -21.18 26.91 -13.95
N TYR A 634 -20.57 26.68 -15.11
CA TYR A 634 -21.02 27.21 -16.39
C TYR A 634 -21.29 26.06 -17.37
N LEU A 635 -22.56 25.79 -17.66
CA LEU A 635 -22.99 24.64 -18.47
C LEU A 635 -23.69 25.12 -19.76
N ILE A 636 -23.27 24.59 -20.92
CA ILE A 636 -23.92 24.82 -22.21
C ILE A 636 -24.21 23.48 -22.91
N GLY A 637 -25.49 23.19 -23.18
CA GLY A 637 -25.91 22.02 -23.98
C GLY A 637 -25.54 22.17 -25.47
N SER A 638 -25.92 23.31 -26.06
CA SER A 638 -25.66 23.71 -27.46
C SER A 638 -26.69 23.18 -28.47
N TRP A 639 -26.46 22.06 -29.16
CA TRP A 639 -27.41 21.52 -30.14
C TRP A 639 -27.86 20.14 -29.69
N GLY A 640 -29.12 19.93 -29.35
CA GLY A 640 -29.49 18.62 -28.80
C GLY A 640 -30.82 18.60 -28.08
N HIS A 641 -31.06 17.54 -27.34
CA HIS A 641 -32.09 17.51 -26.31
C HIS A 641 -31.37 17.23 -25.01
N ASP A 642 -30.84 18.29 -24.41
CA ASP A 642 -29.79 18.19 -23.41
C ASP A 642 -30.38 18.14 -22.01
N THR A 643 -29.63 17.52 -21.09
CA THR A 643 -29.95 17.49 -19.66
C THR A 643 -28.82 18.14 -18.87
N LEU A 644 -29.08 19.30 -18.28
CA LEU A 644 -28.11 20.08 -17.53
C LEU A 644 -28.53 20.17 -16.06
N SER A 645 -27.60 19.99 -15.13
CA SER A 645 -27.84 20.19 -13.70
C SER A 645 -26.64 20.85 -13.01
N GLY A 646 -26.85 22.04 -12.46
CA GLY A 646 -25.85 22.81 -11.71
C GLY A 646 -25.46 22.11 -10.40
N HIS A 647 -26.47 21.68 -9.63
CA HIS A 647 -26.35 21.15 -8.26
C HIS A 647 -26.04 22.27 -7.25
N ASP A 648 -24.96 22.20 -6.46
CA ASP A 648 -24.71 23.13 -5.36
C ASP A 648 -23.87 24.30 -5.85
N GLY A 649 -24.40 25.53 -5.87
CA GLY A 649 -23.62 26.68 -6.33
C GLY A 649 -24.42 27.89 -6.82
N HIS A 650 -23.76 28.78 -7.53
CA HIS A 650 -24.42 29.88 -8.25
C HIS A 650 -24.16 29.67 -9.73
N ASP A 651 -24.99 28.85 -10.36
CA ASP A 651 -24.69 28.25 -11.64
C ASP A 651 -25.28 29.06 -12.79
N THR A 652 -24.68 28.91 -13.96
CA THR A 652 -25.20 29.47 -15.21
C THR A 652 -25.37 28.37 -16.24
N LEU A 653 -26.63 28.10 -16.61
CA LEU A 653 -27.00 27.02 -17.52
C LEU A 653 -27.65 27.59 -18.79
N SER A 654 -27.27 27.05 -19.94
CA SER A 654 -27.85 27.36 -21.24
C SER A 654 -28.17 26.07 -22.00
N GLY A 655 -29.45 25.84 -22.33
CA GLY A 655 -29.92 24.65 -23.05
C GLY A 655 -29.41 24.65 -24.47
N GLY A 656 -29.88 25.60 -25.28
CA GLY A 656 -29.44 25.74 -26.67
C GLY A 656 -30.57 25.52 -27.65
N ASP A 657 -30.31 24.80 -28.73
CA ASP A 657 -31.35 24.40 -29.67
C ASP A 657 -31.86 23.00 -29.32
N GLY A 658 -33.17 22.86 -29.20
CA GLY A 658 -33.90 21.62 -29.02
C GLY A 658 -34.68 21.60 -27.71
N ARG A 659 -35.18 20.45 -27.28
CA ARG A 659 -36.00 20.36 -26.07
C ARG A 659 -35.12 19.91 -24.91
N ASP A 660 -34.83 20.84 -24.02
CA ASP A 660 -33.85 20.65 -22.96
C ASP A 660 -34.50 20.52 -21.59
N VAL A 661 -33.75 19.93 -20.65
CA VAL A 661 -34.11 19.83 -19.24
C VAL A 661 -32.98 20.43 -18.40
N LEU A 662 -33.27 21.53 -17.72
CA LEU A 662 -32.28 22.30 -16.94
C LEU A 662 -32.72 22.38 -15.47
N SER A 663 -31.80 22.12 -14.56
CA SER A 663 -31.97 22.25 -13.10
C SER A 663 -30.82 23.06 -12.51
N GLY A 664 -31.13 24.18 -11.84
CA GLY A 664 -30.14 25.00 -11.13
C GLY A 664 -29.58 24.25 -9.93
N GLY A 665 -30.47 23.84 -9.03
CA GLY A 665 -30.11 23.09 -7.84
C GLY A 665 -30.18 24.00 -6.61
N GLY A 666 -29.12 24.07 -5.83
CA GLY A 666 -29.03 24.91 -4.65
C GLY A 666 -28.24 26.19 -4.92
N GLY A 667 -28.86 27.35 -4.89
CA GLY A 667 -28.18 28.63 -4.71
C GLY A 667 -28.81 29.81 -5.44
N LYS A 668 -28.20 30.34 -6.48
CA LYS A 668 -28.72 31.55 -7.18
C LYS A 668 -28.34 31.45 -8.63
N ASP A 669 -29.21 30.79 -9.37
CA ASP A 669 -28.86 30.26 -10.66
C ASP A 669 -29.43 31.12 -11.78
N MET A 670 -28.74 31.12 -12.91
CA MET A 670 -29.19 31.76 -14.14
C MET A 670 -29.39 30.68 -15.20
N ILE A 671 -30.64 30.42 -15.53
CA ILE A 671 -31.04 29.30 -16.39
C ILE A 671 -31.71 29.85 -17.64
N ARG A 672 -31.24 29.41 -18.82
CA ARG A 672 -31.77 29.86 -20.10
C ARG A 672 -32.05 28.68 -21.04
N GLY A 673 -33.30 28.52 -21.48
CA GLY A 673 -33.74 27.45 -22.41
C GLY A 673 -33.21 27.65 -23.82
N LEU A 674 -33.46 28.85 -24.39
CA LEU A 674 -33.19 29.25 -25.77
C LEU A 674 -34.25 28.74 -26.76
N SER A 675 -33.89 27.97 -27.78
CA SER A 675 -34.84 27.57 -28.83
C SER A 675 -35.35 26.17 -28.53
N GLY A 676 -36.61 25.99 -28.18
CA GLY A 676 -36.97 24.67 -27.67
C GLY A 676 -38.39 24.46 -27.25
N ALA A 677 -38.58 23.53 -26.33
CA ALA A 677 -39.82 23.39 -25.59
C ALA A 677 -39.40 22.81 -24.25
N ASP A 678 -38.82 23.68 -23.45
CA ASP A 678 -37.83 23.33 -22.44
C ASP A 678 -38.47 23.16 -21.08
N HIS A 679 -37.78 22.46 -20.19
CA HIS A 679 -38.17 22.35 -18.79
C HIS A 679 -37.06 22.90 -17.91
N LEU A 680 -37.34 24.04 -17.28
CA LEU A 680 -36.41 24.77 -16.43
C LEU A 680 -36.86 24.66 -14.97
N SER A 681 -35.96 24.29 -14.07
CA SER A 681 -36.17 24.24 -12.61
C SER A 681 -35.07 25.06 -11.91
N GLY A 682 -35.42 26.05 -11.11
CA GLY A 682 -34.46 26.73 -10.22
C GLY A 682 -34.13 25.88 -9.00
N ASP A 683 -35.10 25.10 -8.54
CA ASP A 683 -35.04 24.23 -7.36
C ASP A 683 -34.98 25.00 -6.03
N GLY A 684 -33.81 25.28 -5.46
CA GLY A 684 -33.71 25.96 -4.18
C GLY A 684 -32.79 27.15 -4.29
N GLY A 685 -33.29 28.36 -4.11
CA GLY A 685 -32.40 29.49 -4.35
C GLY A 685 -33.09 30.83 -4.52
N ARG A 686 -32.43 31.71 -5.25
CA ARG A 686 -33.08 32.89 -5.80
C ARG A 686 -32.67 33.00 -7.25
N ASP A 687 -33.50 32.42 -8.10
CA ASP A 687 -33.07 32.02 -9.43
C ASP A 687 -33.68 32.92 -10.50
N THR A 688 -33.05 32.93 -11.67
CA THR A 688 -33.53 33.62 -12.86
C THR A 688 -33.65 32.62 -14.00
N LEU A 689 -34.89 32.34 -14.40
CA LEU A 689 -35.21 31.40 -15.47
C LEU A 689 -35.75 32.17 -16.68
N VAL A 690 -35.22 31.87 -17.87
CA VAL A 690 -35.63 32.45 -19.15
C VAL A 690 -35.87 31.33 -20.16
N GLY A 691 -37.12 31.12 -20.59
CA GLY A 691 -37.46 30.10 -21.60
C GLY A 691 -36.96 30.49 -23.00
N ASP A 692 -37.21 31.73 -23.41
CA ASP A 692 -36.97 32.29 -24.75
C ASP A 692 -37.99 31.85 -25.80
N ALA A 693 -37.66 30.94 -26.72
CA ALA A 693 -38.50 30.63 -27.86
C ALA A 693 -39.02 29.21 -27.75
N GLY A 694 -40.35 29.06 -27.68
CA GLY A 694 -40.99 27.76 -27.66
C GLY A 694 -41.91 27.60 -26.48
N ARG A 695 -42.47 26.40 -26.31
CA ARG A 695 -43.47 26.18 -25.26
C ARG A 695 -42.79 25.63 -24.03
N ASP A 696 -42.41 26.52 -23.13
CA ASP A 696 -41.54 26.20 -22.02
C ASP A 696 -42.31 25.94 -20.73
N LYS A 697 -41.70 25.16 -19.86
CA LYS A 697 -42.18 24.88 -18.52
C LYS A 697 -41.16 25.38 -17.52
N LEU A 698 -41.54 26.38 -16.73
CA LEU A 698 -40.67 27.02 -15.74
C LEU A 698 -41.15 26.72 -14.33
N VAL A 699 -40.25 26.25 -13.48
CA VAL A 699 -40.46 25.97 -12.05
C VAL A 699 -39.42 26.77 -11.29
N GLY A 700 -39.83 27.82 -10.55
CA GLY A 700 -38.88 28.58 -9.72
C GLY A 700 -38.31 27.68 -8.63
N GLY A 701 -39.20 27.11 -7.82
CA GLY A 701 -38.83 26.29 -6.67
C GLY A 701 -38.89 27.12 -5.40
N ALA A 702 -38.13 26.77 -4.38
CA ALA A 702 -38.10 27.53 -3.14
C ALA A 702 -37.23 28.78 -3.30
N GLY A 703 -37.80 29.97 -3.24
CA GLY A 703 -37.00 31.15 -3.48
C GLY A 703 -37.76 32.45 -3.61
N ALA A 704 -37.12 33.42 -4.24
CA ALA A 704 -37.77 34.64 -4.70
C ALA A 704 -37.38 34.83 -6.17
N ASP A 705 -37.97 33.98 -7.00
CA ASP A 705 -37.46 33.68 -8.33
C ASP A 705 -38.00 34.64 -9.37
N VAL A 706 -37.28 34.72 -10.49
CA VAL A 706 -37.63 35.55 -11.62
C VAL A 706 -37.80 34.66 -12.83
N LEU A 707 -39.03 34.58 -13.33
CA LEU A 707 -39.40 33.71 -14.44
C LEU A 707 -39.77 34.57 -15.66
N THR A 708 -39.20 34.24 -16.81
CA THR A 708 -39.51 34.87 -18.11
C THR A 708 -39.79 33.76 -19.11
N GLY A 709 -41.02 33.67 -19.60
CA GLY A 709 -41.42 32.60 -20.54
C GLY A 709 -40.84 32.86 -21.93
N GLY A 710 -41.14 34.03 -22.48
CA GLY A 710 -40.67 34.46 -23.79
C GLY A 710 -41.77 34.42 -24.84
N ALA A 711 -41.51 33.71 -25.94
CA ALA A 711 -42.42 33.55 -27.07
C ALA A 711 -43.02 32.15 -27.08
N ASP A 712 -44.23 32.03 -27.65
CA ASP A 712 -45.12 30.88 -27.60
C ASP A 712 -45.79 30.70 -26.23
N ALA A 713 -46.45 29.55 -26.02
CA ALA A 713 -47.35 29.33 -24.89
C ALA A 713 -46.63 28.64 -23.73
N ASP A 714 -46.39 29.38 -22.65
CA ASP A 714 -45.57 28.90 -21.53
C ASP A 714 -46.39 28.48 -20.31
N ILE A 715 -45.78 27.62 -19.48
CA ILE A 715 -46.37 27.13 -18.23
C ILE A 715 -45.45 27.42 -17.05
N PHE A 716 -45.92 28.27 -16.14
CA PHE A 716 -45.25 28.59 -14.87
C PHE A 716 -45.83 27.71 -13.76
N VAL A 717 -45.02 26.84 -13.16
CA VAL A 717 -45.50 25.76 -12.27
C VAL A 717 -45.07 25.99 -10.83
N PHE A 718 -46.04 25.85 -9.93
CA PHE A 718 -45.83 25.90 -8.47
C PHE A 718 -46.29 24.59 -7.86
N ARG A 719 -45.39 23.90 -7.17
CA ARG A 719 -45.55 22.54 -6.65
C ARG A 719 -45.77 22.49 -5.15
N ALA A 720 -45.30 23.50 -4.41
CA ALA A 720 -45.55 23.66 -2.99
C ALA A 720 -45.87 25.11 -2.60
N ILE A 721 -46.57 25.29 -1.49
CA ILE A 721 -46.87 26.62 -0.94
C ILE A 721 -45.61 27.38 -0.53
N SER A 722 -44.51 26.66 -0.27
CA SER A 722 -43.21 27.22 0.04
C SER A 722 -42.49 27.78 -1.19
N ASP A 723 -42.93 27.45 -2.40
CA ASP A 723 -42.27 27.91 -3.62
C ASP A 723 -42.36 29.43 -3.71
N SER A 724 -43.51 30.01 -3.35
CA SER A 724 -43.68 31.46 -3.34
C SER A 724 -44.56 31.94 -2.19
N THR A 725 -44.03 32.89 -1.41
CA THR A 725 -44.67 33.41 -0.20
C THR A 725 -45.43 34.72 -0.46
N PRO A 726 -46.35 35.11 0.43
CA PRO A 726 -47.01 36.42 0.39
C PRO A 726 -46.05 37.61 0.57
N ALA A 727 -44.92 37.40 1.24
CA ALA A 727 -43.96 38.45 1.53
C ALA A 727 -43.09 38.73 0.31
N ALA A 728 -42.91 40.01 -0.05
CA ALA A 728 -42.17 40.41 -1.24
C ALA A 728 -40.69 39.92 -1.29
N THR A 729 -40.12 39.51 -0.14
CA THR A 729 -38.74 38.99 -0.05
C THR A 729 -38.61 37.52 -0.42
N GLY A 730 -39.71 36.77 -0.49
CA GLY A 730 -39.75 35.35 -0.81
C GLY A 730 -40.86 35.05 -1.80
N ARG A 731 -41.17 35.99 -2.69
CA ARG A 731 -42.28 35.92 -3.64
C ARG A 731 -41.73 35.91 -5.06
N ASP A 732 -42.20 34.97 -5.84
CA ASP A 732 -41.80 34.81 -7.23
C ASP A 732 -42.43 35.87 -8.12
N THR A 733 -41.69 36.20 -9.17
CA THR A 733 -42.06 37.21 -10.16
C THR A 733 -42.02 36.63 -11.57
N ILE A 734 -43.13 36.71 -12.28
CA ILE A 734 -43.19 36.41 -13.72
C ILE A 734 -43.14 37.73 -14.49
N ARG A 735 -42.16 37.89 -15.37
CA ARG A 735 -41.84 39.17 -16.01
C ARG A 735 -42.67 39.51 -17.24
N ASP A 736 -43.11 38.51 -17.99
CA ASP A 736 -43.63 38.70 -19.34
C ASP A 736 -44.85 37.83 -19.66
N PHE A 737 -45.70 37.58 -18.66
CA PHE A 737 -46.89 36.74 -18.82
C PHE A 737 -47.83 37.24 -19.93
N GLN A 738 -48.03 36.44 -20.97
CA GLN A 738 -48.72 36.80 -22.20
C GLN A 738 -50.01 36.01 -22.41
N ILE A 739 -51.14 36.64 -22.05
CA ILE A 739 -52.49 36.08 -22.26
C ILE A 739 -52.76 35.71 -23.73
N TRP A 740 -52.25 36.51 -24.68
CA TRP A 740 -52.48 36.29 -26.11
C TRP A 740 -51.69 35.11 -26.68
N GLN A 741 -50.55 34.78 -26.07
CA GLN A 741 -49.74 33.60 -26.42
C GLN A 741 -50.22 32.34 -25.70
N GLN A 742 -51.16 32.49 -24.75
CA GLN A 742 -51.82 31.43 -23.98
C GLN A 742 -51.01 30.89 -22.81
N ASP A 743 -50.20 31.74 -22.18
CA ASP A 743 -49.50 31.39 -20.95
C ASP A 743 -50.46 30.92 -19.85
N ARG A 744 -49.95 30.03 -18.99
CA ARG A 744 -50.69 29.42 -17.89
C ARG A 744 -49.85 29.38 -16.63
N ILE A 745 -50.50 29.60 -15.49
CA ILE A 745 -49.96 29.33 -14.15
C ILE A 745 -50.54 28.00 -13.67
N ASP A 746 -49.69 27.00 -13.48
CA ASP A 746 -50.07 25.69 -12.96
C ASP A 746 -49.96 25.63 -11.44
N LEU A 747 -51.10 25.50 -10.79
CA LEU A 747 -51.25 25.37 -9.34
C LEU A 747 -51.86 24.01 -8.96
N SER A 748 -52.00 23.09 -9.91
CA SER A 748 -52.74 21.82 -9.73
C SER A 748 -52.09 20.86 -8.73
N ALA A 749 -50.82 21.08 -8.39
CA ALA A 749 -50.09 20.34 -7.37
C ALA A 749 -50.31 20.88 -5.95
N LEU A 750 -50.87 22.08 -5.78
CA LEU A 750 -51.10 22.68 -4.48
C LEU A 750 -52.42 22.21 -3.86
N ASP A 751 -52.38 21.87 -2.57
CA ASP A 751 -53.60 21.68 -1.78
C ASP A 751 -54.22 23.03 -1.47
N ALA A 752 -55.37 23.35 -2.10
CA ALA A 752 -56.06 24.62 -1.85
C ALA A 752 -56.57 24.78 -0.41
N ARG A 753 -56.53 23.75 0.44
CA ARG A 753 -56.99 23.84 1.83
C ARG A 753 -55.95 23.31 2.79
N GLU A 754 -55.50 24.17 3.69
CA GLU A 754 -54.50 23.79 4.68
C GLU A 754 -55.01 22.64 5.57
N GLY A 755 -54.18 21.62 5.77
CA GLY A 755 -54.47 20.48 6.63
C GLY A 755 -55.48 19.45 6.07
N GLN A 756 -55.90 19.57 4.81
CA GLN A 756 -56.74 18.57 4.11
C GLN A 756 -55.99 17.92 2.94
N ALA A 757 -55.38 16.77 3.16
CA ALA A 757 -54.72 16.03 2.08
C ALA A 757 -55.74 15.61 1.00
N GLY A 758 -55.46 15.90 -0.27
CA GLY A 758 -56.20 15.32 -1.40
C GLY A 758 -56.41 16.21 -2.63
N ASN A 759 -55.46 17.07 -3.00
CA ASN A 759 -55.43 17.92 -4.20
C ASN A 759 -56.76 18.66 -4.43
N GLN A 760 -57.21 19.41 -3.42
CA GLN A 760 -58.40 20.23 -3.65
C GLN A 760 -58.05 21.39 -4.58
N ALA A 761 -58.83 21.54 -5.64
CA ALA A 761 -58.68 22.65 -6.59
C ALA A 761 -59.04 23.99 -5.94
N PHE A 762 -58.34 25.05 -6.33
CA PHE A 762 -58.69 26.41 -5.94
C PHE A 762 -60.01 26.86 -6.57
N SER A 763 -60.75 27.68 -5.83
CA SER A 763 -61.89 28.44 -6.35
C SER A 763 -61.43 29.83 -6.77
N TYR A 764 -61.26 30.06 -8.07
CA TYR A 764 -60.93 31.39 -8.58
C TYR A 764 -62.11 32.37 -8.42
N ILE A 765 -61.90 33.45 -7.66
CA ILE A 765 -62.95 34.44 -7.32
C ILE A 765 -62.82 35.77 -8.10
N GLY A 766 -61.86 35.89 -9.02
CA GLY A 766 -61.60 37.11 -9.80
C GLY A 766 -60.70 38.10 -9.04
N ASP A 767 -61.04 39.39 -9.07
CA ASP A 767 -60.33 40.47 -8.37
C ASP A 767 -60.87 40.78 -6.96
N ARG A 768 -61.86 40.01 -6.50
CA ARG A 768 -62.51 40.19 -5.20
C ARG A 768 -61.56 39.83 -4.06
N GLY A 769 -61.67 40.55 -2.95
CA GLY A 769 -61.02 40.17 -1.68
C GLY A 769 -61.58 38.85 -1.13
N PHE A 770 -60.76 38.13 -0.37
CA PHE A 770 -61.13 36.83 0.22
C PHE A 770 -62.37 36.95 1.11
N SER A 771 -63.32 36.04 0.93
CA SER A 771 -64.59 36.01 1.66
C SER A 771 -64.47 35.38 3.05
N GLY A 772 -63.38 34.64 3.28
CA GLY A 772 -63.12 33.81 4.46
C GLY A 772 -63.52 32.34 4.25
N ARG A 773 -63.49 31.86 3.01
CA ARG A 773 -63.57 30.43 2.68
C ARG A 773 -62.17 29.98 2.28
N ALA A 774 -61.71 28.89 2.87
CA ALA A 774 -60.47 28.23 2.49
C ALA A 774 -60.48 27.78 1.01
N GLY A 775 -59.35 27.94 0.34
CA GLY A 775 -59.12 27.59 -1.06
C GLY A 775 -59.63 28.62 -2.06
N GLU A 776 -59.66 29.89 -1.67
CA GLU A 776 -59.97 30.99 -2.59
C GLU A 776 -58.69 31.51 -3.26
N LEU A 777 -58.73 31.68 -4.59
CA LEU A 777 -57.66 32.29 -5.39
C LEU A 777 -58.17 33.58 -6.01
N ASN A 778 -57.44 34.68 -5.88
CA ASN A 778 -57.74 35.94 -6.56
C ASN A 778 -56.54 36.47 -7.36
N ALA A 779 -56.81 37.38 -8.29
CA ALA A 779 -55.80 38.13 -9.01
C ALA A 779 -56.18 39.62 -9.01
N ARG A 780 -55.35 40.47 -8.41
CA ARG A 780 -55.63 41.89 -8.20
C ARG A 780 -54.59 42.74 -8.89
N VAL A 781 -55.03 43.71 -9.70
CA VAL A 781 -54.12 44.70 -10.29
C VAL A 781 -53.71 45.69 -9.20
N GLU A 782 -52.42 45.78 -8.91
CA GLU A 782 -51.85 46.66 -7.89
C GLU A 782 -50.91 47.70 -8.54
N ASN A 783 -50.32 48.59 -7.74
CA ASN A 783 -49.33 49.55 -8.25
C ASN A 783 -48.04 48.81 -8.60
N GLY A 784 -47.78 48.67 -9.91
CA GLY A 784 -46.55 48.07 -10.43
C GLY A 784 -46.71 46.70 -11.07
N GLY A 785 -47.92 46.11 -11.10
CA GLY A 785 -48.15 44.79 -11.69
C GLY A 785 -49.48 44.16 -11.27
N THR A 786 -49.56 42.83 -11.34
CA THR A 786 -50.71 42.02 -10.93
C THR A 786 -50.30 41.05 -9.84
N LEU A 787 -51.00 41.06 -8.70
CA LEU A 787 -50.79 40.12 -7.61
C LEU A 787 -51.79 38.98 -7.69
N VAL A 788 -51.30 37.75 -7.90
CA VAL A 788 -52.08 36.52 -7.72
C VAL A 788 -51.89 36.07 -6.27
N ALA A 789 -52.97 35.78 -5.55
CA ALA A 789 -52.88 35.38 -4.15
C ALA A 789 -53.94 34.33 -3.78
N ALA A 790 -53.58 33.41 -2.88
CA ALA A 790 -54.46 32.36 -2.39
C ALA A 790 -54.58 32.38 -0.85
N ASP A 791 -55.81 32.15 -0.37
CA ASP A 791 -56.18 31.98 1.05
C ASP A 791 -56.54 30.52 1.28
N LEU A 792 -55.69 29.78 1.98
CA LEU A 792 -55.75 28.32 2.16
C LEU A 792 -56.46 27.92 3.45
N ASP A 793 -56.50 28.77 4.48
CA ASP A 793 -57.08 28.46 5.80
C ASP A 793 -58.42 29.19 6.08
N GLY A 794 -58.76 30.19 5.28
CA GLY A 794 -59.96 31.01 5.37
C GLY A 794 -59.86 32.19 6.34
N ASP A 795 -58.66 32.58 6.78
CA ASP A 795 -58.42 33.71 7.69
C ASP A 795 -58.51 35.09 7.01
N ARG A 796 -58.68 35.10 5.67
CA ARG A 796 -58.73 36.27 4.77
C ARG A 796 -57.38 36.94 4.50
N ARG A 797 -56.28 36.26 4.78
CA ARG A 797 -54.93 36.65 4.39
C ARG A 797 -54.46 35.71 3.28
N ALA A 798 -53.41 36.13 2.59
CA ALA A 798 -52.78 35.28 1.60
C ALA A 798 -51.77 34.39 2.31
N ASP A 799 -51.76 33.11 1.98
CA ASP A 799 -50.75 32.12 2.41
C ASP A 799 -49.76 31.82 1.29
N PHE A 800 -50.15 32.10 0.04
CA PHE A 800 -49.34 31.97 -1.17
C PHE A 800 -49.60 33.18 -2.07
N ALA A 801 -48.58 33.69 -2.75
CA ALA A 801 -48.74 34.77 -3.72
C ALA A 801 -47.71 34.72 -4.84
N ILE A 802 -48.05 35.21 -6.02
CA ILE A 802 -47.16 35.37 -7.18
C ILE A 802 -47.33 36.80 -7.71
N PHE A 803 -46.25 37.43 -8.14
CA PHE A 803 -46.29 38.75 -8.78
C PHE A 803 -46.09 38.63 -10.29
N LEU A 804 -46.93 39.31 -11.08
CA LEU A 804 -46.71 39.54 -12.50
C LEU A 804 -46.31 41.01 -12.70
N ASP A 805 -45.20 41.27 -13.40
CA ASP A 805 -44.74 42.66 -13.65
C ASP A 805 -45.76 43.46 -14.48
N ASP A 806 -46.52 42.77 -15.34
CA ASP A 806 -47.56 43.37 -16.15
C ASP A 806 -48.88 43.57 -15.41
N ARG A 807 -49.59 44.64 -15.79
CA ARG A 807 -50.94 44.97 -15.28
C ARG A 807 -51.99 44.27 -16.12
N LEU A 808 -52.36 43.06 -15.71
CA LEU A 808 -53.19 42.11 -16.43
C LEU A 808 -54.50 41.83 -15.70
N SER A 809 -55.57 41.64 -16.46
CA SER A 809 -56.83 41.10 -15.95
C SER A 809 -56.89 39.62 -16.30
N LEU A 810 -56.66 38.75 -15.31
CA LEU A 810 -56.61 37.29 -15.52
C LEU A 810 -58.00 36.66 -15.52
N GLY A 811 -58.15 35.59 -16.30
CA GLY A 811 -59.33 34.74 -16.31
C GLY A 811 -59.07 33.41 -15.59
N ALA A 812 -60.11 32.63 -15.34
CA ALA A 812 -59.93 31.27 -14.80
C ALA A 812 -59.11 30.37 -15.74
N ASP A 813 -59.12 30.67 -17.04
CA ASP A 813 -58.34 29.97 -18.05
C ASP A 813 -56.85 30.29 -17.96
N SER A 814 -56.42 31.38 -17.30
CA SER A 814 -55.01 31.68 -17.05
C SER A 814 -54.36 30.68 -16.08
N PHE A 815 -55.14 29.78 -15.46
CA PHE A 815 -54.69 28.86 -14.43
C PHE A 815 -55.00 27.41 -14.78
N ILE A 816 -54.13 26.50 -14.32
CA ILE A 816 -54.41 25.06 -14.21
C ILE A 816 -54.62 24.81 -12.71
N LEU A 817 -55.86 24.47 -12.30
CA LEU A 817 -56.32 24.43 -10.91
C LEU A 817 -56.76 23.05 -10.45
#